data_AF-A0A938BTJ1-F1
#
_entry.id   AF-A0A938BTJ1-F1
#
_cell.length_a   1.000
_cell.length_b   1.000
_cell.length_c   1.000
_cell.angle_alpha   90.00
_cell.angle_beta   90.00
_cell.angle_gamma   90.00
#
_symmetry.space_group_name_H-M   'P 1'
#
loop_
_entity.id
_entity.type
_entity.pdbx_description
1 polymer ?
#
loop_
_entity_poly.entity_id
_entity_poly.type
_entity_poly.pdbx_seq_one_letter_code
_entity_poly.pdbx_strand_id
1 'polypeptide(L)'
;MRRHPSFDVGPAAGFALLAVLLLWVPARAENYGIWAAGGDPLMGPQMEAWAREFARLVGERGVTNMDSAKSEGELLAAIKRLKGRVKCGDSIVFYYNGHGSASGGNLEFRRRGNIGSVTASELVSWFLDSAGLRSLCTCKVIIVDHSCYSGNFIDNVTNADPHVIIAQSSTGGTTASGDGIIDEKNRTVTWGGRDWPTKFNEDLASVPKGANLQDAMQEAGKSADSERSDAIKKTDKPQTWKRFSGHVEAVEQPKPNGPKTVTLKDRTGTLRKIVMNPGSRIKVGRKELDFCLLNVCSDATILVQKKDTTYTAKSSTVSLNVEGAWGHVQSVDRENGLVVVHFGGPDFMKESTYTFKWKPPDSLPDWLQECKWVTITKGHLDTVPTISGADERESPEVNFYGHVQSADPDKGEFTMHITRPGWQYCHTRRVTMKEGVKLPPGIGYCKWVSLKGRLSDSIYDATGVTINTRGEKLVYRGHVREVKDGVVTFHIQDPEWLFCTVRKWKLPPGRPLPDFVKPCNTVNVRGVLTPDSIKLDSFGQPGWVTKARPVELKLKGHIEAAGDGWIDVLVAEPPALKGKTVRVRPAGGKAPEGFTPCHDITFTGNMVYDSIINAANLAIAGRPQERADAGVKNALAPRLEIPGQTPVAPEAVVENYGRDTIRMLTVSCRVDSAGTQVYHDTRTVNGLGPGVTADVVFSAWTPGGPGNSYEASFQTILAGDSNPGNDRLTQPVFTGTAENRAPVLDSGQVQPDSGLAGMPFVYRVLYRDPDGDLPVEHSAVVDGVQQRMIPGGGEPVAGMWFVYQTPLAAGEHWYLFQFDDGHGHVVKTLTQPGPIVLQH
;
A
#
# COMPACT_ATOMS: atom_id res chain seq x y z
N MET A 1 13.52 1.42 51.26
CA MET A 1 14.21 0.61 52.31
C MET A 1 13.52 0.78 53.66
N ARG A 2 13.37 -0.27 54.47
CA ARG A 2 13.08 -0.16 55.92
C ARG A 2 14.38 -0.36 56.71
N ARG A 3 14.47 0.17 57.94
CA ARG A 3 15.70 0.16 58.76
C ARG A 3 16.09 -1.26 59.17
N HIS A 4 17.32 -1.68 58.86
CA HIS A 4 18.01 -2.78 59.52
C HIS A 4 19.17 -2.19 60.37
N PRO A 5 19.30 -2.51 61.66
CA PRO A 5 20.18 -1.76 62.57
C PRO A 5 21.58 -2.39 62.74
N SER A 6 22.40 -2.45 61.68
CA SER A 6 23.82 -2.83 61.81
C SER A 6 24.67 -2.55 60.55
N PHE A 7 24.69 -1.32 60.02
CA PHE A 7 25.70 -0.88 59.07
C PHE A 7 26.06 0.59 59.33
N ASP A 8 27.22 0.82 59.94
CA ASP A 8 27.73 2.15 60.28
C ASP A 8 28.51 2.71 59.08
N VAL A 9 27.76 3.25 58.10
CA VAL A 9 28.33 3.76 56.86
C VAL A 9 28.80 5.20 57.08
N GLY A 10 30.09 5.38 57.36
CA GLY A 10 30.67 6.67 57.73
C GLY A 10 30.35 7.81 56.74
N PRO A 11 30.25 9.07 57.23
CA PRO A 11 29.56 10.16 56.52
C PRO A 11 30.09 10.48 55.12
N ALA A 12 31.36 10.20 54.82
CA ALA A 12 31.93 10.36 53.49
C ALA A 12 31.20 9.53 52.40
N ALA A 13 30.73 8.33 52.74
CA ALA A 13 30.00 7.47 51.81
C ALA A 13 28.60 8.02 51.50
N GLY A 14 27.94 8.63 52.49
CA GLY A 14 26.65 9.30 52.29
C GLY A 14 26.76 10.48 51.32
N PHE A 15 27.81 11.29 51.45
CA PHE A 15 28.09 12.38 50.50
C PHE A 15 28.47 11.87 49.11
N ALA A 16 29.24 10.79 49.00
CA ALA A 16 29.57 10.19 47.71
C ALA A 16 28.31 9.66 46.98
N LEU A 17 27.42 8.95 47.68
CA LEU A 17 26.18 8.45 47.10
C LEU A 17 25.23 9.59 46.68
N LEU A 18 25.13 10.64 47.50
CA LEU A 18 24.33 11.83 47.18
C LEU A 18 24.92 12.58 45.96
N ALA A 19 26.25 12.68 45.85
CA ALA A 19 26.92 13.28 44.70
C ALA A 19 26.69 12.48 43.41
N VAL A 20 26.74 11.15 43.46
CA VAL A 20 26.43 10.30 42.30
C VAL A 20 24.96 10.45 41.87
N LEU A 21 24.02 10.52 42.82
CA LEU A 21 22.60 10.76 42.52
C LEU A 21 22.34 12.18 41.97
N LEU A 22 23.07 13.20 42.44
CA LEU A 22 22.98 14.58 41.93
C LEU A 22 23.69 14.79 40.60
N LEU A 23 24.67 13.94 40.25
CA LEU A 23 25.30 13.91 38.92
C LEU A 23 24.48 13.11 37.90
N TRP A 24 23.50 12.32 38.35
CA TRP A 24 22.58 11.57 37.48
C TRP A 24 21.21 12.25 37.32
N VAL A 25 21.21 13.59 37.21
CA VAL A 25 20.07 14.31 36.63
C VAL A 25 20.02 13.94 35.14
N PRO A 26 18.98 13.24 34.65
CA PRO A 26 18.89 12.90 33.24
C PRO A 26 18.83 14.18 32.42
N ALA A 27 19.55 14.20 31.28
CA ALA A 27 19.50 15.31 30.34
C ALA A 27 18.03 15.59 29.98
N ARG A 28 17.62 16.85 30.10
CA ARG A 28 16.22 17.25 29.96
C ARG A 28 15.77 16.98 28.52
N ALA A 29 14.86 16.03 28.36
CA ALA A 29 14.37 15.58 27.04
C ALA A 29 13.96 16.77 26.17
N GLU A 30 14.50 16.80 24.95
CA GLU A 30 14.25 17.83 23.96
C GLU A 30 13.04 17.44 23.11
N ASN A 31 12.18 18.41 22.81
CA ASN A 31 11.15 18.23 21.80
C ASN A 31 11.62 18.88 20.49
N TYR A 32 11.65 18.09 19.43
CA TYR A 32 11.88 18.49 18.05
C TYR A 32 10.55 18.57 17.31
N GLY A 33 10.48 19.25 16.17
CA GLY A 33 9.29 19.16 15.34
C GLY A 33 9.47 19.56 13.90
N ILE A 34 8.49 19.16 13.09
CA ILE A 34 8.44 19.38 11.64
C ILE A 34 6.98 19.69 11.30
N TRP A 35 6.73 20.76 10.54
CA TRP A 35 5.41 21.02 9.97
C TRP A 35 5.45 20.98 8.44
N ALA A 36 4.40 20.43 7.83
CA ALA A 36 4.29 20.23 6.40
C ALA A 36 2.97 20.81 5.87
N ALA A 37 3.02 21.52 4.75
CA ALA A 37 1.86 22.07 4.07
C ALA A 37 1.79 21.54 2.62
N GLY A 38 0.78 20.71 2.34
CA GLY A 38 0.61 20.02 1.05
C GLY A 38 -0.30 20.73 0.03
N GLY A 39 -0.87 21.86 0.42
CA GLY A 39 -1.96 22.55 -0.30
C GLY A 39 -1.64 23.02 -1.72
N ASP A 40 -2.69 23.00 -2.55
CA ASP A 40 -2.68 23.47 -3.93
C ASP A 40 -2.53 25.02 -4.03
N PRO A 41 -2.38 25.61 -5.24
CA PRO A 41 -2.20 27.06 -5.39
C PRO A 41 -3.34 27.96 -4.87
N LEU A 42 -4.51 27.42 -4.52
CA LEU A 42 -5.62 28.15 -3.90
C LEU A 42 -5.61 27.99 -2.38
N MET A 43 -5.42 26.77 -1.86
CA MET A 43 -5.51 26.46 -0.42
C MET A 43 -4.18 26.49 0.33
N GLY A 44 -3.05 26.31 -0.37
CA GLY A 44 -1.70 26.33 0.20
C GLY A 44 -1.41 27.50 1.15
N PRO A 45 -1.78 28.77 0.84
CA PRO A 45 -1.56 29.88 1.76
C PRO A 45 -2.26 29.74 3.12
N GLN A 46 -3.46 29.17 3.14
CA GLN A 46 -4.25 28.95 4.37
C GLN A 46 -3.75 27.73 5.15
N MET A 47 -3.46 26.63 4.45
CA MET A 47 -2.87 25.43 5.04
C MET A 47 -1.49 25.73 5.66
N GLU A 48 -0.69 26.57 5.00
CA GLU A 48 0.58 27.10 5.52
C GLU A 48 0.40 28.11 6.67
N ALA A 49 -0.76 28.79 6.77
CA ALA A 49 -1.09 29.64 7.92
C ALA A 49 -1.43 28.80 9.15
N TRP A 50 -2.30 27.79 9.03
CA TRP A 50 -2.63 26.86 10.12
C TRP A 50 -1.40 26.10 10.63
N ALA A 51 -0.53 25.63 9.72
CA ALA A 51 0.69 24.92 10.11
C ALA A 51 1.73 25.83 10.81
N ARG A 52 1.80 27.12 10.44
CA ARG A 52 2.60 28.10 11.19
C ARG A 52 2.04 28.42 12.56
N GLU A 53 0.73 28.54 12.70
CA GLU A 53 0.10 28.80 13.99
C GLU A 53 0.25 27.60 14.94
N PHE A 54 0.09 26.37 14.42
CA PHE A 54 0.47 25.16 15.15
C PHE A 54 1.94 25.20 15.60
N ALA A 55 2.87 25.50 14.68
CA ALA A 55 4.30 25.58 14.99
C ALA A 55 4.62 26.64 16.06
N ARG A 56 3.92 27.78 16.07
CA ARG A 56 3.99 28.80 17.12
C ARG A 56 3.50 28.23 18.46
N LEU A 57 2.33 27.58 18.47
CA LEU A 57 1.69 27.05 19.68
C LEU A 57 2.48 25.91 20.34
N VAL A 58 3.13 25.04 19.57
CA VAL A 58 4.01 24.00 20.14
C VAL A 58 5.39 24.56 20.51
N GLY A 59 5.87 25.58 19.79
CA GLY A 59 7.08 26.35 20.18
C GLY A 59 6.95 27.00 21.55
N GLU A 60 5.78 27.58 21.86
CA GLU A 60 5.45 28.12 23.19
C GLU A 60 5.38 27.07 24.31
N ARG A 61 5.46 25.77 23.97
CA ARG A 61 5.49 24.63 24.90
C ARG A 61 6.82 23.87 24.87
N GLY A 62 7.87 24.49 24.31
CA GLY A 62 9.23 23.94 24.32
C GLY A 62 9.53 22.96 23.19
N VAL A 63 8.75 22.96 22.09
CA VAL A 63 9.19 22.35 20.84
C VAL A 63 10.18 23.27 20.14
N THR A 64 11.36 22.73 19.88
CA THR A 64 12.48 23.42 19.24
C THR A 64 12.64 22.94 17.79
N ASN A 65 13.42 23.69 17.00
CA ASN A 65 13.81 23.28 15.65
C ASN A 65 12.62 22.93 14.71
N MET A 66 11.50 23.67 14.80
CA MET A 66 10.32 23.49 13.93
C MET A 66 10.64 23.75 12.45
N ASP A 67 11.11 22.73 11.76
CA ASP A 67 11.39 22.75 10.31
C ASP A 67 10.08 22.78 9.50
N SER A 68 10.10 23.46 8.34
CA SER A 68 8.96 23.55 7.43
C SER A 68 9.17 22.76 6.14
N ALA A 69 8.15 22.07 5.64
CA ALA A 69 8.16 21.39 4.34
C ALA A 69 6.95 21.74 3.45
N LYS A 70 7.19 22.00 2.17
CA LYS A 70 6.17 22.29 1.14
C LYS A 70 6.28 21.38 -0.08
N SER A 71 7.05 20.31 0.05
CA SER A 71 7.19 19.20 -0.89
C SER A 71 7.73 17.96 -0.18
N GLU A 72 7.51 16.81 -0.80
CA GLU A 72 8.04 15.50 -0.42
C GLU A 72 9.56 15.53 -0.13
N GLY A 73 10.35 16.11 -1.04
CA GLY A 73 11.79 16.26 -0.88
C GLY A 73 12.20 17.23 0.24
N GLU A 74 11.42 18.29 0.49
CA GLU A 74 11.63 19.17 1.65
C GLU A 74 11.34 18.44 2.98
N LEU A 75 10.32 17.58 3.01
CA LEU A 75 9.97 16.77 4.19
C LEU A 75 11.06 15.72 4.50
N LEU A 76 11.49 14.96 3.50
CA LEU A 76 12.60 14.02 3.65
C LEU A 76 13.90 14.73 4.08
N ALA A 77 14.15 15.95 3.58
CA ALA A 77 15.28 16.76 4.00
C ALA A 77 15.16 17.26 5.45
N ALA A 78 13.95 17.59 5.94
CA ALA A 78 13.71 17.94 7.33
C ALA A 78 13.94 16.74 8.27
N ILE A 79 13.38 15.58 7.94
CA ILE A 79 13.56 14.36 8.75
C ILE A 79 15.04 13.95 8.80
N LYS A 80 15.77 14.05 7.68
CA LYS A 80 17.23 13.82 7.65
C LYS A 80 18.04 14.78 8.54
N ARG A 81 17.55 16.00 8.82
CA ARG A 81 18.22 16.94 9.75
C ARG A 81 18.07 16.59 11.23
N LEU A 82 17.17 15.66 11.58
CA LEU A 82 17.05 15.12 12.95
C LEU A 82 18.17 14.12 13.30
N LYS A 83 18.82 13.53 12.28
CA LYS A 83 19.82 12.46 12.46
C LYS A 83 21.00 12.94 13.31
N GLY A 84 21.24 12.25 14.43
CA GLY A 84 22.29 12.59 15.40
C GLY A 84 22.00 13.81 16.28
N ARG A 85 20.80 14.41 16.19
CA ARG A 85 20.32 15.44 17.12
C ARG A 85 19.44 14.85 18.22
N VAL A 86 18.46 14.04 17.79
CA VAL A 86 17.52 13.32 18.65
C VAL A 86 18.24 12.21 19.43
N LYS A 87 17.92 12.08 20.71
CA LYS A 87 18.50 11.14 21.67
C LYS A 87 17.41 10.25 22.28
N CYS A 88 17.81 9.26 23.07
CA CYS A 88 16.90 8.48 23.91
C CYS A 88 16.15 9.41 24.90
N GLY A 89 14.81 9.31 24.92
CA GLY A 89 13.92 10.15 25.74
C GLY A 89 13.35 11.38 25.04
N ASP A 90 13.97 11.85 23.94
CA ASP A 90 13.47 12.99 23.16
C ASP A 90 12.17 12.66 22.41
N SER A 91 11.42 13.70 22.03
CA SER A 91 10.19 13.56 21.25
C SER A 91 10.22 14.39 19.96
N ILE A 92 9.52 13.93 18.93
CA ILE A 92 9.39 14.57 17.61
C ILE A 92 7.91 14.84 17.36
N VAL A 93 7.55 16.09 17.08
CA VAL A 93 6.19 16.50 16.72
C VAL A 93 6.11 16.77 15.23
N PHE A 94 5.44 15.89 14.49
CA PHE A 94 5.14 16.06 13.07
C PHE A 94 3.68 16.54 12.89
N TYR A 95 3.50 17.63 12.16
CA TYR A 95 2.19 18.17 11.80
C TYR A 95 2.08 18.29 10.28
N TYR A 96 1.05 17.70 9.69
CA TYR A 96 0.73 17.85 8.27
C TYR A 96 -0.62 18.54 8.10
N ASN A 97 -0.72 19.42 7.10
CA ASN A 97 -1.98 20.05 6.69
C ASN A 97 -2.01 20.17 5.15
N GLY A 98 -2.95 19.49 4.49
CA GLY A 98 -2.97 19.41 3.04
C GLY A 98 -4.01 18.45 2.46
N HIS A 99 -3.74 17.96 1.24
CA HIS A 99 -4.60 17.00 0.55
C HIS A 99 -4.20 15.57 0.93
N GLY A 100 -5.19 14.68 1.03
CA GLY A 100 -4.96 13.26 1.32
C GLY A 100 -5.69 12.35 0.34
N SER A 101 -5.10 11.20 0.02
CA SER A 101 -5.63 10.29 -1.02
C SER A 101 -6.57 9.23 -0.45
N ALA A 102 -7.65 8.91 -1.17
CA ALA A 102 -8.54 7.81 -0.78
C ALA A 102 -7.84 6.44 -0.84
N SER A 103 -6.84 6.30 -1.72
CA SER A 103 -6.04 5.10 -1.92
C SER A 103 -4.93 4.97 -0.85
N GLY A 104 -5.34 4.73 0.40
CA GLY A 104 -4.43 4.46 1.52
C GLY A 104 -4.12 5.63 2.46
N GLY A 105 -4.62 6.84 2.18
CA GLY A 105 -4.45 8.02 3.03
C GLY A 105 -3.18 8.84 2.77
N ASN A 106 -2.53 8.72 1.62
CA ASN A 106 -1.20 9.34 1.40
C ASN A 106 -1.23 10.87 1.56
N LEU A 107 -0.16 11.43 2.15
CA LEU A 107 0.02 12.88 2.28
C LEU A 107 0.44 13.48 0.94
N GLU A 108 -0.41 14.28 0.30
CA GLU A 108 -0.16 14.81 -1.04
C GLU A 108 0.48 16.21 -1.03
N PHE A 109 1.46 16.46 -1.91
CA PHE A 109 2.14 17.75 -2.06
C PHE A 109 1.85 18.36 -3.44
N ARG A 110 0.75 19.10 -3.56
CA ARG A 110 0.19 19.59 -4.83
C ARG A 110 0.74 20.96 -5.26
N ARG A 111 2.01 21.05 -5.68
CA ARG A 111 2.65 22.35 -5.98
C ARG A 111 2.89 22.60 -7.48
N ARG A 112 2.17 23.59 -8.04
CA ARG A 112 2.32 24.11 -9.42
C ARG A 112 2.38 23.02 -10.52
N GLY A 113 1.51 22.02 -10.43
CA GLY A 113 1.39 20.95 -11.43
C GLY A 113 2.31 19.74 -11.20
N ASN A 114 3.16 19.76 -10.17
CA ASN A 114 3.72 18.55 -9.60
C ASN A 114 2.85 18.06 -8.43
N ILE A 115 2.74 16.74 -8.25
CA ILE A 115 2.04 16.10 -7.14
C ILE A 115 3.00 15.07 -6.54
N GLY A 116 3.66 15.44 -5.43
CA GLY A 116 4.34 14.47 -4.58
C GLY A 116 3.34 13.74 -3.69
N SER A 117 3.69 12.56 -3.18
CA SER A 117 2.80 11.73 -2.37
C SER A 117 3.63 10.88 -1.40
N VAL A 118 3.40 11.02 -0.09
CA VAL A 118 4.08 10.21 0.93
C VAL A 118 3.12 9.20 1.53
N THR A 119 3.43 7.92 1.37
CA THR A 119 2.70 6.82 2.05
C THR A 119 3.07 6.75 3.53
N ALA A 120 2.21 6.10 4.33
CA ALA A 120 2.46 5.86 5.74
C ALA A 120 3.78 5.10 5.99
N SER A 121 4.06 4.08 5.18
CA SER A 121 5.27 3.26 5.25
C SER A 121 6.54 4.05 4.90
N GLU A 122 6.48 4.94 3.91
CA GLU A 122 7.60 5.84 3.59
C GLU A 122 7.88 6.81 4.72
N LEU A 123 6.87 7.48 5.29
CA LEU A 123 7.07 8.40 6.40
C LEU A 123 7.70 7.70 7.62
N VAL A 124 7.22 6.49 7.95
CA VAL A 124 7.76 5.68 9.05
C VAL A 124 9.21 5.26 8.76
N SER A 125 9.52 4.74 7.57
CA SER A 125 10.92 4.46 7.18
C SER A 125 11.79 5.71 7.23
N TRP A 126 11.29 6.88 6.85
CA TRP A 126 12.06 8.12 6.93
C TRP A 126 12.41 8.48 8.38
N PHE A 127 11.47 8.35 9.33
CA PHE A 127 11.81 8.53 10.75
C PHE A 127 12.78 7.45 11.25
N LEU A 128 12.51 6.17 11.02
CA LEU A 128 13.34 5.07 11.51
C LEU A 128 14.76 5.08 10.93
N ASP A 129 14.90 5.21 9.61
CA ASP A 129 16.14 5.03 8.86
C ASP A 129 16.87 6.37 8.60
N SER A 130 16.12 7.40 8.20
CA SER A 130 16.70 8.70 7.80
C SER A 130 16.89 9.68 8.98
N ALA A 131 16.05 9.67 10.01
CA ALA A 131 16.38 10.30 11.30
C ALA A 131 17.18 9.36 12.24
N GLY A 132 17.23 8.06 11.94
CA GLY A 132 18.06 7.07 12.64
C GLY A 132 17.46 6.54 13.94
N LEU A 133 16.14 6.68 14.14
CA LEU A 133 15.46 6.32 15.39
C LEU A 133 15.57 4.83 15.75
N ARG A 134 15.87 3.92 14.80
CA ARG A 134 16.08 2.47 15.11
C ARG A 134 17.15 2.21 16.17
N SER A 135 18.07 3.13 16.42
CA SER A 135 19.12 2.99 17.45
C SER A 135 18.77 3.66 18.79
N LEU A 136 17.57 4.23 18.95
CA LEU A 136 17.16 5.00 20.13
C LEU A 136 15.99 4.32 20.86
N CYS A 137 16.26 3.72 22.02
CA CYS A 137 15.32 2.83 22.73
C CYS A 137 14.03 3.47 23.29
N THR A 138 13.85 4.79 23.19
CA THR A 138 12.81 5.54 23.92
C THR A 138 12.33 6.83 23.24
N CYS A 139 12.78 7.14 22.02
CA CYS A 139 12.32 8.34 21.31
C CYS A 139 10.86 8.21 20.87
N LYS A 140 10.10 9.32 20.94
CA LYS A 140 8.66 9.31 20.66
C LYS A 140 8.32 10.16 19.42
N VAL A 141 7.58 9.63 18.47
CA VAL A 141 6.98 10.41 17.38
C VAL A 141 5.50 10.68 17.68
N ILE A 142 5.11 11.95 17.54
CA ILE A 142 3.77 12.49 17.72
C ILE A 142 3.33 13.04 16.36
N ILE A 143 2.23 12.52 15.79
CA ILE A 143 1.72 12.92 14.47
C ILE A 143 0.35 13.56 14.60
N VAL A 144 0.16 14.67 13.89
CA VAL A 144 -1.16 15.28 13.63
C VAL A 144 -1.32 15.48 12.13
N ASP A 145 -2.39 14.94 11.56
CA ASP A 145 -2.65 14.92 10.12
C ASP A 145 -4.01 15.57 9.80
N HIS A 146 -3.98 16.81 9.31
CA HIS A 146 -5.12 17.45 8.68
C HIS A 146 -5.13 17.19 7.17
N SER A 147 -5.76 16.08 6.78
CA SER A 147 -5.98 15.71 5.38
C SER A 147 -7.22 14.86 5.17
N CYS A 148 -7.70 14.79 3.92
CA CYS A 148 -8.74 13.86 3.50
C CYS A 148 -8.30 12.40 3.72
N TYR A 149 -9.16 11.57 4.31
CA TYR A 149 -8.87 10.16 4.61
C TYR A 149 -7.69 9.95 5.57
N SER A 150 -7.31 10.98 6.34
CA SER A 150 -6.23 10.95 7.34
C SER A 150 -6.37 9.80 8.35
N GLY A 151 -7.58 9.30 8.62
CA GLY A 151 -7.79 8.09 9.42
C GLY A 151 -7.04 6.85 8.86
N ASN A 152 -7.03 6.65 7.54
CA ASN A 152 -6.29 5.55 6.91
C ASN A 152 -4.78 5.75 7.06
N PHE A 153 -4.30 6.98 6.92
CA PHE A 153 -2.89 7.31 7.12
C PHE A 153 -2.45 6.94 8.53
N ILE A 154 -3.21 7.40 9.52
CA ILE A 154 -2.93 7.23 10.95
C ILE A 154 -3.00 5.76 11.38
N ASP A 155 -3.97 4.98 10.87
CA ASP A 155 -3.99 3.52 11.13
C ASP A 155 -2.81 2.80 10.47
N ASN A 156 -2.48 3.13 9.20
CA ASN A 156 -1.33 2.53 8.52
C ASN A 156 0.01 2.89 9.20
N VAL A 157 0.17 4.12 9.70
CA VAL A 157 1.36 4.52 10.47
C VAL A 157 1.42 3.82 11.83
N THR A 158 0.32 3.82 12.60
CA THR A 158 0.33 3.24 13.96
C THR A 158 0.42 1.72 13.99
N ASN A 159 0.12 1.04 12.89
CA ASN A 159 0.36 -0.39 12.72
C ASN A 159 1.81 -0.72 12.30
N ALA A 160 2.61 0.27 11.87
CA ALA A 160 3.93 0.03 11.26
C ALA A 160 5.10 -0.01 12.27
N ASP A 161 5.14 0.84 13.29
CA ASP A 161 6.25 0.88 14.27
C ASP A 161 5.86 1.50 15.64
N PRO A 162 6.28 0.89 16.78
CA PRO A 162 5.91 1.35 18.12
C PRO A 162 6.56 2.67 18.58
N HIS A 163 7.57 3.21 17.89
CA HIS A 163 8.12 4.54 18.21
C HIS A 163 7.16 5.67 17.84
N VAL A 164 6.12 5.42 17.03
CA VAL A 164 5.03 6.38 16.77
C VAL A 164 3.95 6.22 17.82
N ILE A 165 4.08 6.98 18.92
CA ILE A 165 3.30 6.79 20.15
C ILE A 165 1.96 7.54 20.13
N ILE A 166 1.84 8.58 19.31
CA ILE A 166 0.64 9.40 19.19
C ILE A 166 0.40 9.71 17.72
N ALA A 167 -0.83 9.56 17.28
CA ALA A 167 -1.25 9.88 15.94
C ALA A 167 -2.72 10.33 15.96
N GLN A 168 -3.01 11.53 15.45
CA GLN A 168 -4.37 12.04 15.32
C GLN A 168 -4.66 12.46 13.87
N SER A 169 -5.81 12.00 13.36
CA SER A 169 -6.37 12.39 12.08
C SER A 169 -7.47 13.44 12.26
N SER A 170 -7.57 14.37 11.30
CA SER A 170 -8.72 15.28 11.20
C SER A 170 -10.00 14.61 10.68
N THR A 171 -9.90 13.41 10.07
CA THR A 171 -11.01 12.63 9.52
C THR A 171 -10.95 11.16 9.95
N GLY A 172 -12.05 10.42 9.76
CA GLY A 172 -12.00 8.95 9.71
C GLY A 172 -11.48 8.46 8.36
N GLY A 173 -11.31 7.14 8.23
CA GLY A 173 -10.69 6.50 7.07
C GLY A 173 -11.50 6.60 5.76
N THR A 174 -12.80 6.89 5.84
CA THR A 174 -13.68 6.95 4.65
C THR A 174 -14.07 8.38 4.24
N THR A 175 -13.55 9.39 4.95
CA THR A 175 -14.10 10.76 4.91
C THR A 175 -13.07 11.80 4.50
N ALA A 176 -13.45 12.71 3.59
CA ALA A 176 -12.64 13.88 3.22
C ALA A 176 -12.65 14.99 4.30
N SER A 177 -11.64 15.86 4.33
CA SER A 177 -11.67 17.07 5.17
C SER A 177 -12.65 18.10 4.61
N GLY A 178 -13.16 18.98 5.47
CA GLY A 178 -14.26 19.91 5.16
C GLY A 178 -13.92 21.32 5.62
N ASP A 179 -13.18 22.05 4.80
CA ASP A 179 -12.41 23.22 5.23
C ASP A 179 -13.04 24.58 4.83
N GLY A 180 -14.37 24.64 4.67
CA GLY A 180 -15.06 25.84 4.20
C GLY A 180 -16.44 26.06 4.81
N ILE A 181 -16.71 27.30 5.24
CA ILE A 181 -18.06 27.79 5.50
C ILE A 181 -18.63 28.36 4.20
N ILE A 182 -19.81 27.87 3.80
CA ILE A 182 -20.63 28.50 2.79
C ILE A 182 -21.41 29.63 3.47
N ASP A 183 -21.08 30.89 3.17
CA ASP A 183 -21.95 32.00 3.52
C ASP A 183 -23.17 31.97 2.58
N GLU A 184 -24.28 31.41 3.05
CA GLU A 184 -25.50 31.27 2.25
C GLU A 184 -26.12 32.63 1.85
N LYS A 185 -25.86 33.71 2.61
CA LYS A 185 -26.36 35.06 2.29
C LYS A 185 -25.54 35.70 1.17
N ASN A 186 -24.22 35.62 1.26
CA ASN A 186 -23.30 36.26 0.31
C ASN A 186 -22.90 35.35 -0.86
N ARG A 187 -23.22 34.05 -0.80
CA ARG A 187 -22.83 33.00 -1.77
C ARG A 187 -21.32 32.88 -1.98
N THR A 188 -20.55 33.27 -0.97
CA THR A 188 -19.09 33.15 -0.92
C THR A 188 -18.69 31.95 -0.08
N VAL A 189 -17.84 31.08 -0.63
CA VAL A 189 -17.13 30.09 0.19
C VAL A 189 -15.97 30.80 0.87
N THR A 190 -16.10 31.05 2.17
CA THR A 190 -15.02 31.55 3.02
C THR A 190 -14.31 30.34 3.63
N TRP A 191 -13.12 30.06 3.09
CA TRP A 191 -12.15 29.11 3.63
C TRP A 191 -11.46 29.79 4.83
N GLY A 192 -11.28 29.06 5.95
CA GLY A 192 -10.99 29.67 7.25
C GLY A 192 -12.27 29.92 8.06
N GLY A 193 -13.03 28.86 8.31
CA GLY A 193 -14.19 28.86 9.20
C GLY A 193 -13.85 28.23 10.56
N ARG A 194 -14.86 27.74 11.28
CA ARG A 194 -14.65 26.72 12.33
C ARG A 194 -14.47 25.34 11.69
N ASP A 195 -13.46 25.25 10.85
CA ASP A 195 -12.88 24.01 10.37
C ASP A 195 -11.98 23.40 11.46
N TRP A 196 -11.68 22.11 11.31
CA TRP A 196 -10.93 21.33 12.30
C TRP A 196 -9.56 21.92 12.66
N PRO A 197 -8.70 22.42 11.74
CA PRO A 197 -7.38 22.91 12.09
C PRO A 197 -7.43 24.32 12.73
N THR A 198 -8.43 25.15 12.40
CA THR A 198 -8.68 26.40 13.14
C THR A 198 -9.05 26.08 14.59
N LYS A 199 -10.07 25.25 14.80
CA LYS A 199 -10.56 24.88 16.13
C LYS A 199 -9.50 24.14 16.97
N PHE A 200 -8.75 23.22 16.36
CA PHE A 200 -7.63 22.53 17.02
C PHE A 200 -6.56 23.53 17.52
N ASN A 201 -6.20 24.53 16.72
CA ASN A 201 -5.25 25.57 17.12
C ASN A 201 -5.83 26.51 18.19
N GLU A 202 -7.11 26.89 18.11
CA GLU A 202 -7.79 27.67 19.16
C GLU A 202 -7.80 26.94 20.51
N ASP A 203 -8.16 25.65 20.51
CA ASP A 203 -8.19 24.85 21.74
C ASP A 203 -6.77 24.59 22.27
N LEU A 204 -5.80 24.29 21.38
CA LEU A 204 -4.39 24.18 21.75
C LEU A 204 -3.82 25.52 22.25
N ALA A 205 -4.38 26.67 21.86
CA ALA A 205 -4.03 27.96 22.47
C ALA A 205 -4.61 28.12 23.88
N SER A 206 -5.76 27.51 24.18
CA SER A 206 -6.44 27.59 25.48
C SER A 206 -5.76 26.76 26.59
N VAL A 207 -5.17 25.60 26.27
CA VAL A 207 -4.51 24.74 27.27
C VAL A 207 -3.32 25.47 27.92
N PRO A 208 -3.11 25.44 29.25
CA PRO A 208 -1.97 26.10 29.88
C PRO A 208 -0.61 25.74 29.27
N LYS A 209 0.27 26.73 29.07
CA LYS A 209 1.61 26.53 28.44
C LYS A 209 2.55 25.60 29.22
N GLY A 210 2.29 25.37 30.50
CA GLY A 210 3.01 24.42 31.35
C GLY A 210 2.41 23.01 31.39
N ALA A 211 1.32 22.74 30.66
CA ALA A 211 0.77 21.40 30.53
C ALA A 211 1.71 20.47 29.74
N ASN A 212 1.57 19.16 29.96
CA ASN A 212 2.26 18.17 29.14
C ASN A 212 1.79 18.30 27.67
N LEU A 213 2.74 18.38 26.73
CA LEU A 213 2.45 18.60 25.31
C LEU A 213 1.55 17.51 24.69
N GLN A 214 1.75 16.25 25.07
CA GLN A 214 0.91 15.13 24.64
C GLN A 214 -0.53 15.31 25.15
N ASP A 215 -0.70 15.66 26.42
CA ASP A 215 -2.03 15.81 27.03
C ASP A 215 -2.74 17.09 26.50
N ALA A 216 -1.99 18.15 26.21
CA ALA A 216 -2.50 19.38 25.61
C ALA A 216 -3.00 19.17 24.17
N MET A 217 -2.24 18.43 23.35
CA MET A 217 -2.69 18.04 22.00
C MET A 217 -3.88 17.06 22.08
N GLN A 218 -3.99 16.27 23.16
CA GLN A 218 -5.13 15.38 23.41
C GLN A 218 -6.42 16.13 23.78
N GLU A 219 -6.33 17.21 24.57
CA GLU A 219 -7.47 18.04 24.92
C GLU A 219 -7.97 18.84 23.69
N ALA A 220 -7.05 19.50 22.98
CA ALA A 220 -7.34 20.20 21.73
C ALA A 220 -7.96 19.28 20.67
N GLY A 221 -7.40 18.08 20.50
CA GLY A 221 -7.89 17.07 19.56
C GLY A 221 -9.35 16.66 19.80
N LYS A 222 -9.69 16.33 21.05
CA LYS A 222 -11.06 15.90 21.42
C LYS A 222 -12.08 17.03 21.26
N SER A 223 -11.68 18.26 21.56
CA SER A 223 -12.53 19.44 21.43
C SER A 223 -12.78 19.79 19.95
N ALA A 224 -11.76 19.73 19.08
CA ALA A 224 -11.90 19.91 17.64
C ALA A 224 -12.83 18.87 16.98
N ASP A 225 -12.77 17.60 17.40
CA ASP A 225 -13.69 16.58 16.93
C ASP A 225 -15.15 16.85 17.34
N SER A 226 -15.37 17.52 18.48
CA SER A 226 -16.70 17.78 19.03
C SER A 226 -17.50 18.86 18.26
N GLU A 227 -16.82 19.84 17.68
CA GLU A 227 -17.46 20.93 16.91
C GLU A 227 -17.68 20.61 15.41
N ARG A 228 -17.27 19.42 14.93
CA ARG A 228 -17.58 18.93 13.57
C ARG A 228 -19.10 18.98 13.30
N SER A 229 -19.50 19.27 12.06
CA SER A 229 -20.92 19.37 11.70
C SER A 229 -21.65 18.01 11.80
N ASP A 230 -22.94 18.04 12.14
CA ASP A 230 -23.74 16.83 12.33
C ASP A 230 -23.99 16.04 11.03
N ALA A 231 -23.67 16.63 9.86
CA ALA A 231 -23.61 15.91 8.59
C ALA A 231 -22.40 14.96 8.52
N ILE A 232 -21.23 15.42 9.02
CA ILE A 232 -19.98 14.65 9.02
C ILE A 232 -19.98 13.62 10.17
N LYS A 233 -20.52 13.98 11.35
CA LYS A 233 -20.66 13.06 12.50
C LYS A 233 -21.54 11.83 12.23
N LYS A 234 -22.34 11.84 11.15
CA LYS A 234 -23.21 10.72 10.76
C LYS A 234 -22.55 9.70 9.83
N THR A 235 -21.45 10.05 9.16
CA THR A 235 -20.82 9.16 8.17
C THR A 235 -19.61 8.40 8.70
N ASP A 236 -18.90 8.91 9.71
CA ASP A 236 -17.63 8.31 10.17
C ASP A 236 -17.28 8.77 11.61
N LYS A 237 -16.36 8.06 12.27
CA LYS A 237 -15.78 8.43 13.57
C LYS A 237 -14.25 8.58 13.43
N PRO A 238 -13.65 9.69 13.90
CA PRO A 238 -12.19 9.82 13.90
C PRO A 238 -11.55 8.80 14.86
N GLN A 239 -10.33 8.35 14.54
CA GLN A 239 -9.59 7.39 15.37
C GLN A 239 -9.06 8.07 16.64
N THR A 240 -9.68 7.78 17.78
CA THR A 240 -9.30 8.43 19.05
C THR A 240 -8.14 7.72 19.74
N TRP A 241 -6.99 8.41 19.80
CA TRP A 241 -5.98 8.31 20.88
C TRP A 241 -5.53 6.91 21.32
N LYS A 242 -4.64 6.30 20.53
CA LYS A 242 -3.74 5.22 20.98
C LYS A 242 -2.64 5.84 21.89
N ARG A 243 -2.31 5.23 23.03
CA ARG A 243 -1.28 5.69 24.00
C ARG A 243 -0.63 4.50 24.71
N PHE A 244 0.71 4.48 24.78
CA PHE A 244 1.51 3.42 25.40
C PHE A 244 2.55 4.01 26.37
N SER A 245 2.72 3.47 27.60
CA SER A 245 3.74 3.89 28.60
C SER A 245 3.75 2.99 29.87
N GLY A 246 4.93 2.55 30.36
CA GLY A 246 5.08 1.91 31.69
C GLY A 246 6.54 1.53 32.06
N HIS A 247 6.94 1.64 33.35
CA HIS A 247 8.24 1.24 33.92
C HIS A 247 8.23 1.29 35.49
N VAL A 248 9.19 0.65 36.19
CA VAL A 248 9.45 0.66 37.68
C VAL A 248 8.44 -0.16 38.55
N GLU A 249 8.76 -0.88 39.65
CA GLU A 249 10.02 -1.18 40.40
C GLU A 249 10.29 -2.71 40.51
N ALA A 250 10.39 -3.31 41.71
CA ALA A 250 10.63 -4.75 41.98
C ALA A 250 10.03 -5.23 43.33
N VAL A 251 9.88 -6.56 43.53
CA VAL A 251 9.41 -7.20 44.78
C VAL A 251 10.19 -8.50 45.09
N GLU A 252 10.37 -8.84 46.38
CA GLU A 252 11.24 -9.93 46.86
C GLU A 252 10.66 -11.35 46.68
N GLN A 253 11.54 -12.35 46.48
CA GLN A 253 11.16 -13.77 46.30
C GLN A 253 10.99 -14.55 47.63
N PRO A 254 9.94 -15.38 47.78
CA PRO A 254 9.81 -16.34 48.88
C PRO A 254 10.53 -17.67 48.59
N LYS A 255 11.02 -18.35 49.65
CA LYS A 255 11.85 -19.56 49.55
C LYS A 255 11.09 -20.81 49.05
N PRO A 256 11.77 -21.82 48.45
CA PRO A 256 11.12 -22.80 47.56
C PRO A 256 10.07 -23.72 48.19
N ASN A 257 10.38 -24.35 49.34
CA ASN A 257 9.73 -25.61 49.78
C ASN A 257 9.01 -25.50 51.14
N GLY A 258 8.32 -24.40 51.42
CA GLY A 258 7.45 -24.24 52.59
C GLY A 258 5.95 -24.25 52.22
N PRO A 259 5.03 -24.62 53.14
CA PRO A 259 3.60 -24.53 52.89
C PRO A 259 3.18 -23.08 52.64
N LYS A 260 2.77 -22.77 51.41
CA LYS A 260 2.51 -21.40 50.96
C LYS A 260 1.28 -20.85 51.69
N THR A 261 1.52 -19.82 52.51
CA THR A 261 0.47 -19.13 53.26
C THR A 261 -0.02 -17.93 52.46
N VAL A 262 -1.13 -18.08 51.75
CA VAL A 262 -1.76 -16.96 51.02
C VAL A 262 -2.63 -16.18 51.99
N THR A 263 -2.51 -14.86 51.99
CA THR A 263 -3.38 -13.98 52.77
C THR A 263 -4.30 -13.25 51.80
N LEU A 264 -5.58 -13.61 51.77
CA LEU A 264 -6.57 -12.99 50.89
C LEU A 264 -7.33 -11.90 51.65
N LYS A 265 -7.59 -10.79 50.97
CA LYS A 265 -8.42 -9.68 51.45
C LYS A 265 -9.80 -9.81 50.82
N ASP A 266 -10.85 -9.99 51.63
CA ASP A 266 -12.22 -10.04 51.10
C ASP A 266 -12.79 -8.62 50.83
N ARG A 267 -14.00 -8.54 50.25
CA ARG A 267 -14.64 -7.27 49.86
C ARG A 267 -14.97 -6.34 51.04
N THR A 268 -14.91 -6.80 52.29
CA THR A 268 -15.01 -5.94 53.49
C THR A 268 -13.67 -5.33 53.90
N GLY A 269 -12.58 -5.76 53.27
CA GLY A 269 -11.21 -5.39 53.64
C GLY A 269 -10.57 -6.31 54.68
N THR A 270 -11.30 -7.32 55.19
CA THR A 270 -10.80 -8.28 56.18
C THR A 270 -9.79 -9.24 55.53
N LEU A 271 -8.65 -9.44 56.20
CA LEU A 271 -7.60 -10.38 55.77
C LEU A 271 -7.79 -11.76 56.40
N ARG A 272 -7.81 -12.81 55.58
CA ARG A 272 -7.80 -14.21 56.04
C ARG A 272 -6.58 -14.94 55.49
N LYS A 273 -5.84 -15.63 56.36
CA LYS A 273 -4.76 -16.55 55.97
C LYS A 273 -5.32 -17.93 55.64
N ILE A 274 -4.87 -18.50 54.53
CA ILE A 274 -5.07 -19.90 54.17
C ILE A 274 -3.68 -20.53 54.00
N VAL A 275 -3.44 -21.65 54.67
CA VAL A 275 -2.20 -22.44 54.56
C VAL A 275 -2.50 -23.63 53.66
N MET A 276 -1.75 -23.78 52.57
CA MET A 276 -1.96 -24.86 51.61
C MET A 276 -0.79 -25.85 51.63
N ASN A 277 -1.14 -27.15 51.71
CA ASN A 277 -0.19 -28.27 51.64
C ASN A 277 -0.22 -28.90 50.24
N PRO A 278 0.88 -29.50 49.75
CA PRO A 278 0.90 -30.22 48.48
C PRO A 278 -0.20 -31.29 48.39
N GLY A 279 -0.85 -31.42 47.22
CA GLY A 279 -1.95 -32.36 46.99
C GLY A 279 -3.35 -31.91 47.46
N SER A 280 -3.49 -30.69 48.00
CA SER A 280 -4.81 -30.16 48.40
C SER A 280 -5.65 -29.75 47.18
N ARG A 281 -6.72 -30.50 46.85
CA ARG A 281 -7.72 -30.06 45.84
C ARG A 281 -8.67 -29.02 46.43
N ILE A 282 -9.00 -27.99 45.65
CA ILE A 282 -9.97 -26.93 46.01
C ILE A 282 -11.11 -26.94 44.99
N LYS A 283 -12.35 -27.01 45.48
CA LYS A 283 -13.56 -27.06 44.65
C LYS A 283 -14.14 -25.66 44.47
N VAL A 284 -14.03 -25.09 43.27
CA VAL A 284 -14.60 -23.78 42.92
C VAL A 284 -15.74 -23.98 41.93
N GLY A 285 -16.97 -23.97 42.43
CA GLY A 285 -18.15 -24.28 41.63
C GLY A 285 -18.24 -25.76 41.23
N ARG A 286 -18.43 -26.04 39.93
CA ARG A 286 -18.78 -27.37 39.40
C ARG A 286 -17.66 -28.10 38.63
N LYS A 287 -16.41 -27.61 38.63
CA LYS A 287 -15.27 -28.30 37.99
C LYS A 287 -14.11 -28.53 38.96
N GLU A 288 -13.36 -29.58 38.70
CA GLU A 288 -12.07 -29.94 39.31
C GLU A 288 -11.06 -30.14 38.17
N LEU A 289 -9.79 -29.79 38.39
CA LEU A 289 -8.69 -29.92 37.41
C LEU A 289 -7.39 -30.24 38.16
N ASP A 290 -6.57 -31.13 37.62
CA ASP A 290 -5.18 -31.41 38.00
C ASP A 290 -4.25 -31.18 36.78
N PHE A 291 -2.95 -30.96 36.96
CA PHE A 291 -1.98 -30.64 35.89
C PHE A 291 -0.59 -31.25 36.13
N CYS A 292 0.16 -31.53 35.04
CA CYS A 292 1.58 -31.97 35.01
C CYS A 292 2.37 -31.27 33.88
N LEU A 293 3.72 -31.40 33.87
CA LEU A 293 4.70 -30.57 33.12
C LEU A 293 5.88 -31.39 32.50
N LEU A 294 6.66 -30.79 31.57
CA LEU A 294 8.08 -31.02 31.10
C LEU A 294 8.28 -30.33 29.68
N ASN A 295 9.41 -30.39 28.93
CA ASN A 295 10.81 -29.85 29.08
C ASN A 295 11.71 -30.33 27.87
N VAL A 296 12.74 -29.70 27.27
CA VAL A 296 13.32 -28.31 27.13
C VAL A 296 14.25 -28.28 25.86
N CYS A 297 14.80 -27.11 25.44
CA CYS A 297 16.03 -26.90 24.61
C CYS A 297 16.00 -27.25 23.08
N SER A 298 16.86 -26.74 22.16
CA SER A 298 17.75 -25.53 22.11
C SER A 298 18.47 -25.29 20.74
N ASP A 299 18.61 -24.01 20.33
CA ASP A 299 19.73 -23.31 19.61
C ASP A 299 20.15 -23.46 18.10
N ALA A 300 20.68 -22.33 17.56
CA ALA A 300 21.55 -22.08 16.38
C ALA A 300 20.97 -21.56 15.01
N THR A 301 21.82 -20.93 14.17
CA THR A 301 21.45 -19.91 13.13
C THR A 301 22.41 -19.86 11.91
N ILE A 302 21.95 -19.44 10.70
CA ILE A 302 22.71 -18.64 9.67
C ILE A 302 21.79 -18.16 8.49
N LEU A 303 22.24 -17.17 7.68
CA LEU A 303 21.47 -16.40 6.66
C LEU A 303 22.00 -16.52 5.20
N VAL A 304 21.12 -16.51 4.17
CA VAL A 304 21.33 -15.96 2.79
C VAL A 304 19.96 -15.50 2.19
N GLN A 305 19.95 -14.59 1.20
CA GLN A 305 18.78 -13.88 0.63
C GLN A 305 18.33 -14.37 -0.79
N LYS A 306 17.16 -13.90 -1.29
CA LYS A 306 16.38 -14.44 -2.44
C LYS A 306 16.10 -13.41 -3.56
N LYS A 307 15.72 -13.93 -4.76
CA LYS A 307 15.03 -13.34 -5.95
C LYS A 307 15.92 -13.08 -7.20
N ASP A 308 15.50 -13.37 -8.43
CA ASP A 308 14.43 -14.25 -8.98
C ASP A 308 14.84 -14.73 -10.40
N THR A 309 14.47 -15.96 -10.77
CA THR A 309 14.57 -16.58 -12.13
C THR A 309 15.94 -16.60 -12.84
N THR A 310 16.53 -17.79 -13.03
CA THR A 310 17.77 -18.01 -13.81
C THR A 310 17.57 -19.00 -14.96
N TYR A 311 17.78 -18.56 -16.19
CA TYR A 311 17.68 -19.42 -17.39
C TYR A 311 18.97 -20.22 -17.59
N THR A 312 18.90 -21.53 -17.37
CA THR A 312 20.06 -22.44 -17.45
C THR A 312 20.20 -23.06 -18.84
N ALA A 313 21.18 -22.61 -19.63
CA ALA A 313 21.45 -23.19 -20.95
C ALA A 313 22.17 -24.55 -20.85
N LYS A 314 21.40 -25.65 -20.95
CA LYS A 314 21.87 -26.96 -21.44
C LYS A 314 20.75 -27.59 -22.28
N SER A 315 20.86 -27.48 -23.60
CA SER A 315 20.07 -28.20 -24.64
C SER A 315 18.53 -28.21 -24.53
N SER A 316 17.85 -27.95 -25.65
CA SER A 316 16.38 -27.95 -25.83
C SER A 316 15.57 -26.90 -25.05
N THR A 317 15.38 -25.76 -25.74
CA THR A 317 14.12 -25.00 -25.83
C THR A 317 13.70 -24.09 -24.67
N VAL A 318 14.00 -22.79 -24.83
CA VAL A 318 13.20 -21.66 -24.33
C VAL A 318 12.96 -20.71 -25.50
N SER A 319 11.70 -20.34 -25.77
CA SER A 319 11.32 -19.56 -26.95
C SER A 319 11.19 -18.06 -26.66
N LEU A 320 12.00 -17.24 -27.35
CA LEU A 320 11.89 -15.78 -27.38
C LEU A 320 11.72 -15.31 -28.83
N ASN A 321 10.47 -15.14 -29.27
CA ASN A 321 10.13 -14.76 -30.65
C ASN A 321 10.27 -13.24 -30.90
N VAL A 322 11.44 -12.65 -30.61
CA VAL A 322 11.72 -11.23 -30.90
C VAL A 322 13.15 -11.03 -31.40
N GLU A 323 13.32 -11.09 -32.72
CA GLU A 323 14.57 -10.69 -33.38
C GLU A 323 14.68 -9.15 -33.43
N GLY A 324 15.87 -8.61 -33.17
CA GLY A 324 16.09 -7.16 -33.12
C GLY A 324 15.68 -6.49 -31.81
N ALA A 325 15.43 -7.25 -30.73
CA ALA A 325 15.30 -6.70 -29.39
C ALA A 325 16.65 -6.18 -28.86
N TRP A 326 16.62 -5.05 -28.16
CA TRP A 326 17.79 -4.39 -27.56
C TRP A 326 17.71 -4.45 -26.04
N GLY A 327 18.84 -4.67 -25.39
CA GLY A 327 18.93 -4.73 -23.93
C GLY A 327 20.25 -4.19 -23.38
N HIS A 328 20.21 -3.81 -22.11
CA HIS A 328 21.34 -3.27 -21.35
C HIS A 328 21.79 -4.30 -20.31
N VAL A 329 23.08 -4.67 -20.34
CA VAL A 329 23.67 -5.61 -19.35
C VAL A 329 23.78 -4.93 -17.99
N GLN A 330 23.01 -5.40 -17.02
CA GLN A 330 22.98 -4.88 -15.65
C GLN A 330 24.08 -5.48 -14.76
N SER A 331 24.43 -6.76 -14.92
CA SER A 331 25.57 -7.37 -14.22
C SER A 331 26.16 -8.59 -14.93
N VAL A 332 27.42 -8.92 -14.63
CA VAL A 332 28.14 -10.09 -15.18
C VAL A 332 28.95 -10.81 -14.10
N ASP A 333 28.53 -12.02 -13.74
CA ASP A 333 29.28 -12.96 -12.90
C ASP A 333 29.96 -14.01 -13.79
N ARG A 334 31.28 -13.91 -13.91
CA ARG A 334 32.10 -14.80 -14.76
C ARG A 334 32.40 -16.16 -14.12
N GLU A 335 32.35 -16.28 -12.79
CA GLU A 335 32.63 -17.52 -12.07
C GLU A 335 31.47 -18.52 -12.23
N ASN A 336 30.22 -18.02 -12.16
CA ASN A 336 29.02 -18.81 -12.42
C ASN A 336 28.55 -18.75 -13.88
N GLY A 337 29.11 -17.88 -14.71
CA GLY A 337 28.70 -17.67 -16.10
C GLY A 337 27.33 -16.98 -16.23
N LEU A 338 26.95 -16.14 -15.26
CA LEU A 338 25.65 -15.46 -15.20
C LEU A 338 25.73 -14.05 -15.79
N VAL A 339 24.72 -13.68 -16.59
CA VAL A 339 24.59 -12.36 -17.20
C VAL A 339 23.17 -11.87 -17.00
N VAL A 340 23.01 -10.70 -16.37
CA VAL A 340 21.70 -10.06 -16.19
C VAL A 340 21.52 -8.98 -17.25
N VAL A 341 20.45 -9.07 -18.05
CA VAL A 341 20.15 -8.10 -19.12
C VAL A 341 18.72 -7.60 -18.97
N HIS A 342 18.55 -6.28 -19.07
CA HIS A 342 17.26 -5.60 -19.06
C HIS A 342 16.87 -5.18 -20.48
N PHE A 343 15.74 -5.66 -20.99
CA PHE A 343 15.32 -5.45 -22.38
C PHE A 343 14.20 -4.41 -22.51
N GLY A 344 14.29 -3.61 -23.57
CA GLY A 344 13.25 -2.66 -23.99
C GLY A 344 13.03 -2.74 -25.51
N GLY A 345 11.77 -2.85 -25.94
CA GLY A 345 11.42 -3.01 -27.35
C GLY A 345 10.01 -2.48 -27.67
N PRO A 346 9.68 -2.26 -28.95
CA PRO A 346 8.45 -1.59 -29.37
C PRO A 346 7.15 -2.32 -28.96
N ASP A 347 7.18 -3.65 -28.91
CA ASP A 347 6.04 -4.49 -28.52
C ASP A 347 5.99 -4.80 -27.01
N PHE A 348 7.03 -4.40 -26.25
CA PHE A 348 7.11 -4.63 -24.81
C PHE A 348 6.44 -3.50 -24.02
N MET A 349 5.12 -3.65 -23.78
CA MET A 349 4.33 -2.81 -22.86
C MET A 349 4.70 -2.99 -21.37
N LYS A 350 5.76 -3.76 -21.06
CA LYS A 350 6.42 -3.85 -19.75
C LYS A 350 7.93 -4.04 -19.96
N GLU A 351 8.73 -3.27 -19.25
CA GLU A 351 10.16 -3.52 -19.05
C GLU A 351 10.38 -4.89 -18.39
N SER A 352 11.50 -5.57 -18.67
CA SER A 352 11.77 -6.90 -18.12
C SER A 352 13.27 -7.23 -18.06
N THR A 353 13.70 -7.73 -16.89
CA THR A 353 15.07 -8.21 -16.64
C THR A 353 15.13 -9.73 -16.75
N TYR A 354 16.17 -10.25 -17.39
CA TYR A 354 16.40 -11.68 -17.64
C TYR A 354 17.83 -12.07 -17.24
N THR A 355 17.99 -13.21 -16.57
CA THR A 355 19.30 -13.77 -16.18
C THR A 355 19.65 -14.98 -17.03
N PHE A 356 20.67 -14.87 -17.86
CA PHE A 356 21.20 -15.91 -18.74
C PHE A 356 22.36 -16.64 -18.07
N LYS A 357 22.43 -17.97 -18.18
CA LYS A 357 23.59 -18.77 -17.69
C LYS A 357 24.34 -19.43 -18.83
N TRP A 358 25.53 -18.90 -19.15
CA TRP A 358 26.51 -19.48 -20.06
C TRP A 358 27.09 -20.77 -19.50
N LYS A 359 27.39 -21.75 -20.36
CA LYS A 359 28.07 -23.00 -19.99
C LYS A 359 29.03 -23.45 -21.12
N PRO A 360 30.33 -23.69 -20.83
CA PRO A 360 31.00 -23.48 -19.54
C PRO A 360 31.03 -21.98 -19.14
N PRO A 361 31.17 -21.65 -17.85
CA PRO A 361 31.35 -20.26 -17.40
C PRO A 361 32.52 -19.56 -18.11
N ASP A 362 33.63 -20.27 -18.27
CA ASP A 362 34.88 -19.78 -18.85
C ASP A 362 34.78 -19.39 -20.35
N SER A 363 33.68 -19.70 -21.04
CA SER A 363 33.45 -19.30 -22.44
C SER A 363 32.64 -18.01 -22.59
N LEU A 364 32.51 -17.20 -21.53
CA LEU A 364 31.79 -15.93 -21.52
C LEU A 364 32.64 -14.85 -22.23
N PRO A 365 32.18 -14.23 -23.34
CA PRO A 365 33.04 -13.37 -24.16
C PRO A 365 33.56 -12.11 -23.44
N ASP A 366 34.80 -11.71 -23.71
CA ASP A 366 35.42 -10.54 -23.05
C ASP A 366 34.78 -9.19 -23.39
N TRP A 367 34.06 -9.09 -24.51
CA TRP A 367 33.26 -7.90 -24.84
C TRP A 367 31.97 -7.80 -24.01
N LEU A 368 31.53 -8.88 -23.36
CA LEU A 368 30.32 -8.91 -22.55
C LEU A 368 30.66 -8.49 -21.12
N GLN A 369 30.27 -7.25 -20.79
CA GLN A 369 30.59 -6.54 -19.57
C GLN A 369 29.35 -5.73 -19.11
N GLU A 370 29.38 -5.27 -17.86
CA GLU A 370 28.33 -4.40 -17.31
C GLU A 370 28.25 -3.08 -18.10
N CYS A 371 27.05 -2.51 -18.17
CA CYS A 371 26.76 -1.30 -18.95
C CYS A 371 27.07 -1.41 -20.45
N LYS A 372 26.95 -2.62 -21.03
CA LYS A 372 26.99 -2.83 -22.49
C LYS A 372 25.61 -3.04 -23.08
N TRP A 373 25.40 -2.47 -24.26
CA TRP A 373 24.22 -2.69 -25.08
C TRP A 373 24.38 -3.94 -25.92
N VAL A 374 23.34 -4.78 -25.92
CA VAL A 374 23.30 -6.06 -26.62
C VAL A 374 22.04 -6.21 -27.46
N THR A 375 22.17 -6.96 -28.55
CA THR A 375 21.08 -7.27 -29.49
C THR A 375 20.84 -8.76 -29.56
N ILE A 376 19.57 -9.15 -29.74
CA ILE A 376 19.18 -10.53 -30.08
C ILE A 376 19.09 -10.65 -31.61
N THR A 377 19.87 -11.56 -32.19
CA THR A 377 19.88 -11.88 -33.62
C THR A 377 19.50 -13.35 -33.87
N LYS A 378 18.83 -13.60 -35.01
CA LYS A 378 18.27 -14.88 -35.50
C LYS A 378 17.10 -15.46 -34.69
N GLY A 379 15.88 -15.12 -35.08
CA GLY A 379 14.62 -15.57 -34.45
C GLY A 379 14.04 -16.89 -34.99
N HIS A 380 14.81 -17.98 -35.09
CA HIS A 380 14.26 -19.31 -35.44
C HIS A 380 14.94 -20.47 -34.69
N LEU A 381 14.23 -21.59 -34.57
CA LEU A 381 14.68 -22.79 -33.84
C LEU A 381 15.89 -23.44 -34.52
N ASP A 382 17.02 -23.41 -33.81
CA ASP A 382 18.03 -24.49 -33.67
C ASP A 382 19.34 -23.94 -33.07
N THR A 383 19.54 -22.62 -33.10
CA THR A 383 20.68 -21.94 -32.46
C THR A 383 20.26 -21.10 -31.26
N VAL A 384 21.10 -21.08 -30.22
CA VAL A 384 21.00 -20.14 -29.09
C VAL A 384 21.00 -18.70 -29.63
N PRO A 385 20.19 -17.77 -29.08
CA PRO A 385 20.22 -16.36 -29.47
C PRO A 385 21.64 -15.80 -29.48
N THR A 386 22.13 -15.37 -30.65
CA THR A 386 23.44 -14.73 -30.74
C THR A 386 23.33 -13.31 -30.17
N ILE A 387 23.62 -13.20 -28.88
CA ILE A 387 23.88 -11.94 -28.20
C ILE A 387 25.13 -11.32 -28.85
N SER A 388 24.97 -10.15 -29.46
CA SER A 388 26.07 -9.35 -30.01
C SER A 388 26.13 -7.99 -29.33
N GLY A 389 27.33 -7.59 -28.89
CA GLY A 389 27.59 -6.26 -28.35
C GLY A 389 27.52 -5.20 -29.45
N ALA A 390 26.74 -4.14 -29.22
CA ALA A 390 26.70 -2.97 -30.08
C ALA A 390 27.55 -1.85 -29.48
N ASP A 391 28.17 -1.02 -30.33
CA ASP A 391 28.74 0.25 -29.88
C ASP A 391 27.59 1.22 -29.55
N GLU A 392 27.71 2.02 -28.49
CA GLU A 392 26.72 3.07 -28.15
C GLU A 392 26.49 4.04 -29.34
N ARG A 393 27.51 4.15 -30.20
CA ARG A 393 27.50 4.94 -31.43
C ARG A 393 26.75 4.30 -32.60
N GLU A 394 26.07 3.17 -32.43
CA GLU A 394 25.28 2.49 -33.48
C GLU A 394 23.76 2.54 -33.29
N SER A 395 23.26 3.06 -32.17
CA SER A 395 21.81 3.27 -31.96
C SER A 395 21.19 4.16 -33.07
N PRO A 396 19.97 3.85 -33.58
CA PRO A 396 19.34 4.67 -34.61
C PRO A 396 18.91 6.04 -34.07
N GLU A 397 19.08 7.10 -34.87
CA GLU A 397 18.55 8.42 -34.52
C GLU A 397 17.02 8.44 -34.58
N VAL A 398 16.39 8.95 -33.53
CA VAL A 398 14.93 9.07 -33.44
C VAL A 398 14.53 10.56 -33.36
N ASN A 399 13.38 10.90 -33.94
CA ASN A 399 12.80 12.23 -33.82
C ASN A 399 11.97 12.32 -32.52
N PHE A 400 12.24 13.33 -31.70
CA PHE A 400 11.48 13.59 -30.46
C PHE A 400 10.79 14.95 -30.53
N TYR A 401 9.60 15.05 -29.93
CA TYR A 401 8.81 16.28 -29.85
C TYR A 401 8.53 16.61 -28.40
N GLY A 402 8.63 17.89 -28.07
CA GLY A 402 8.41 18.36 -26.70
C GLY A 402 8.49 19.87 -26.56
N HIS A 403 8.19 20.36 -25.35
CA HIS A 403 8.39 21.77 -25.00
C HIS A 403 9.50 21.93 -23.96
N VAL A 404 10.28 22.99 -24.10
CA VAL A 404 11.43 23.30 -23.23
C VAL A 404 10.94 23.84 -21.88
N GLN A 405 11.37 23.20 -20.79
CA GLN A 405 11.09 23.58 -19.40
C GLN A 405 12.19 24.49 -18.81
N SER A 406 13.43 24.39 -19.29
CA SER A 406 14.53 25.29 -18.95
C SER A 406 15.63 25.18 -20.02
N ALA A 407 16.45 26.21 -20.21
CA ALA A 407 17.60 26.15 -21.11
C ALA A 407 18.80 26.90 -20.51
N ASP A 408 19.99 26.38 -20.77
CA ASP A 408 21.29 26.93 -20.37
C ASP A 408 22.15 27.07 -21.65
N PRO A 409 22.00 28.20 -22.38
CA PRO A 409 22.62 28.37 -23.69
C PRO A 409 24.15 28.29 -23.66
N ASP A 410 24.76 28.71 -22.56
CA ASP A 410 26.22 28.76 -22.40
C ASP A 410 26.85 27.37 -22.19
N LYS A 411 26.07 26.39 -21.71
CA LYS A 411 26.47 24.98 -21.62
C LYS A 411 26.00 24.12 -22.78
N GLY A 412 25.13 24.64 -23.65
CA GLY A 412 24.47 23.83 -24.68
C GLY A 412 23.46 22.82 -24.11
N GLU A 413 22.90 23.08 -22.92
CA GLU A 413 21.93 22.18 -22.26
C GLU A 413 20.51 22.76 -22.23
N PHE A 414 19.51 21.90 -22.20
CA PHE A 414 18.14 22.27 -21.84
C PHE A 414 17.36 21.08 -21.25
N THR A 415 16.31 21.37 -20.48
CA THR A 415 15.34 20.38 -20.01
C THR A 415 14.06 20.52 -20.81
N MET A 416 13.43 19.41 -21.18
CA MET A 416 12.14 19.42 -21.89
C MET A 416 11.19 18.31 -21.43
N HIS A 417 9.91 18.51 -21.71
CA HIS A 417 8.86 17.50 -21.56
C HIS A 417 8.64 16.81 -22.91
N ILE A 418 9.03 15.54 -23.01
CA ILE A 418 8.97 14.71 -24.22
C ILE A 418 7.68 13.90 -24.24
N THR A 419 7.07 13.83 -25.43
CA THR A 419 5.96 12.94 -25.75
C THR A 419 6.26 12.18 -27.03
N ARG A 420 6.27 10.84 -26.97
CA ARG A 420 6.35 9.97 -28.16
C ARG A 420 4.94 9.52 -28.56
N PRO A 421 4.58 9.47 -29.85
CA PRO A 421 3.35 8.82 -30.29
C PRO A 421 3.29 7.38 -29.74
N GLY A 422 2.18 7.04 -29.07
CA GLY A 422 1.99 5.77 -28.37
C GLY A 422 2.30 5.78 -26.86
N TRP A 423 2.97 6.81 -26.32
CA TRP A 423 3.19 6.94 -24.88
C TRP A 423 2.05 7.71 -24.20
N GLN A 424 1.55 7.18 -23.07
CA GLN A 424 0.46 7.79 -22.30
C GLN A 424 0.90 8.88 -21.31
N TYR A 425 2.23 9.07 -21.11
CA TYR A 425 2.79 9.96 -20.09
C TYR A 425 3.91 10.85 -20.64
N CYS A 426 3.85 12.14 -20.34
CA CYS A 426 4.91 13.10 -20.63
C CYS A 426 6.14 12.85 -19.74
N HIS A 427 7.34 12.80 -20.32
CA HIS A 427 8.57 12.54 -19.58
C HIS A 427 9.45 13.79 -19.53
N THR A 428 9.83 14.25 -18.33
CA THR A 428 10.84 15.30 -18.15
C THR A 428 12.24 14.71 -18.30
N ARG A 429 13.06 15.29 -19.19
CA ARG A 429 14.43 14.83 -19.49
C ARG A 429 15.37 15.99 -19.81
N ARG A 430 16.66 15.83 -19.50
CA ARG A 430 17.73 16.73 -19.93
C ARG A 430 18.20 16.34 -21.34
N VAL A 431 18.54 17.34 -22.12
CA VAL A 431 19.14 17.25 -23.45
C VAL A 431 20.42 18.07 -23.44
N THR A 432 21.50 17.49 -23.93
CA THR A 432 22.81 18.14 -24.04
C THR A 432 23.21 18.07 -25.50
N MET A 433 23.60 19.21 -26.08
CA MET A 433 24.03 19.25 -27.47
C MET A 433 25.39 18.59 -27.64
N LYS A 434 25.58 17.91 -28.79
CA LYS A 434 26.93 17.45 -29.18
C LYS A 434 27.90 18.60 -29.28
N GLU A 435 29.17 18.30 -28.97
CA GLU A 435 30.27 19.25 -29.11
C GLU A 435 30.28 19.87 -30.52
N GLY A 436 30.35 21.21 -30.57
CA GLY A 436 30.23 22.00 -31.80
C GLY A 436 28.81 22.35 -32.25
N VAL A 437 27.76 21.66 -31.78
CA VAL A 437 26.37 21.95 -32.16
C VAL A 437 25.77 23.02 -31.24
N LYS A 438 25.67 24.26 -31.74
CA LYS A 438 25.09 25.38 -30.97
C LYS A 438 23.57 25.27 -30.86
N LEU A 439 23.03 25.61 -29.69
CA LEU A 439 21.58 25.74 -29.50
C LEU A 439 20.98 26.85 -30.39
N PRO A 440 19.78 26.68 -30.97
CA PRO A 440 19.17 27.70 -31.82
C PRO A 440 18.88 29.01 -31.04
N PRO A 441 19.18 30.19 -31.61
CA PRO A 441 18.86 31.47 -30.99
C PRO A 441 17.37 31.58 -30.62
N GLY A 442 17.09 31.93 -29.36
CA GLY A 442 15.72 32.07 -28.86
C GLY A 442 15.04 30.79 -28.34
N ILE A 443 15.79 29.71 -28.15
CA ILE A 443 15.33 28.58 -27.30
C ILE A 443 15.12 29.07 -25.86
N GLY A 444 14.12 28.53 -25.15
CA GLY A 444 13.76 28.97 -23.81
C GLY A 444 12.41 28.42 -23.34
N TYR A 445 11.92 28.91 -22.21
CA TYR A 445 10.72 28.39 -21.54
C TYR A 445 9.49 28.31 -22.46
N CYS A 446 8.79 27.16 -22.44
CA CYS A 446 7.65 26.80 -23.28
C CYS A 446 7.87 26.93 -24.81
N LYS A 447 9.11 26.97 -25.30
CA LYS A 447 9.37 26.78 -26.74
C LYS A 447 9.16 25.32 -27.12
N TRP A 448 8.31 25.07 -28.10
CA TRP A 448 8.19 23.76 -28.75
C TRP A 448 9.35 23.54 -29.69
N VAL A 449 9.97 22.36 -29.60
CA VAL A 449 11.11 21.98 -30.45
C VAL A 449 10.93 20.56 -30.98
N SER A 450 11.45 20.32 -32.18
CA SER A 450 11.73 18.99 -32.72
C SER A 450 13.21 18.70 -32.48
N LEU A 451 13.52 17.52 -31.95
CA LEU A 451 14.88 17.02 -31.79
C LEU A 451 15.13 15.86 -32.74
N LYS A 452 16.39 15.71 -33.16
CA LYS A 452 16.93 14.46 -33.67
C LYS A 452 18.13 14.08 -32.80
N GLY A 453 18.21 12.83 -32.39
CA GLY A 453 19.27 12.35 -31.51
C GLY A 453 19.08 10.91 -31.05
N ARG A 454 19.92 10.49 -30.10
CA ARG A 454 19.95 9.13 -29.54
C ARG A 454 19.47 9.08 -28.10
N LEU A 455 19.03 7.90 -27.67
CA LEU A 455 18.69 7.60 -26.29
C LEU A 455 19.96 7.17 -25.54
N SER A 456 20.18 7.78 -24.38
CA SER A 456 20.97 7.22 -23.28
C SER A 456 20.19 7.44 -21.97
N ASP A 457 20.51 6.70 -20.91
CA ASP A 457 19.64 6.57 -19.73
C ASP A 457 19.47 7.84 -18.88
N SER A 458 20.18 8.93 -19.22
CA SER A 458 20.01 10.23 -18.56
C SER A 458 20.08 11.46 -19.47
N ILE A 459 20.66 11.36 -20.68
CA ILE A 459 20.93 12.50 -21.58
C ILE A 459 20.54 12.13 -23.02
N TYR A 460 19.76 13.00 -23.68
CA TYR A 460 19.65 12.93 -25.14
C TYR A 460 20.84 13.60 -25.80
N ASP A 461 21.58 12.79 -26.55
CA ASP A 461 22.76 13.17 -27.32
C ASP A 461 22.30 13.75 -28.67
N ALA A 462 21.95 15.05 -28.66
CA ALA A 462 21.20 15.69 -29.74
C ALA A 462 22.09 16.17 -30.90
N THR A 463 21.80 15.68 -32.11
CA THR A 463 22.48 16.06 -33.37
C THR A 463 21.80 17.24 -34.07
N GLY A 464 20.54 17.54 -33.73
CA GLY A 464 19.84 18.73 -34.22
C GLY A 464 18.64 19.13 -33.39
N VAL A 465 18.43 20.45 -33.24
CA VAL A 465 17.27 21.07 -32.59
C VAL A 465 16.64 22.05 -33.57
N THR A 466 15.34 21.90 -33.83
CA THR A 466 14.55 22.88 -34.59
C THR A 466 13.48 23.47 -33.69
N ILE A 467 13.47 24.80 -33.52
CA ILE A 467 12.36 25.48 -32.83
C ILE A 467 11.15 25.49 -33.78
N ASN A 468 10.06 24.86 -33.36
CA ASN A 468 8.84 24.77 -34.15
C ASN A 468 8.05 26.08 -34.03
N THR A 469 8.44 27.08 -34.82
CA THR A 469 7.85 28.44 -34.82
C THR A 469 6.52 28.57 -35.57
N ARG A 470 5.87 27.45 -35.94
CA ARG A 470 4.58 27.43 -36.66
C ARG A 470 3.43 27.94 -35.78
N GLY A 471 3.16 29.24 -35.84
CA GLY A 471 1.93 29.86 -35.35
C GLY A 471 0.71 29.56 -36.23
N GLU A 472 0.50 28.29 -36.61
CA GLU A 472 -0.61 27.89 -37.46
C GLU A 472 -1.93 27.80 -36.68
N LYS A 473 -3.00 28.34 -37.27
CA LYS A 473 -4.31 28.51 -36.63
C LYS A 473 -5.12 27.22 -36.67
N LEU A 474 -4.83 26.33 -35.73
CA LEU A 474 -5.55 25.07 -35.52
C LEU A 474 -7.03 25.30 -35.16
N VAL A 475 -7.86 24.29 -35.45
CA VAL A 475 -9.27 24.25 -35.08
C VAL A 475 -9.45 23.21 -33.98
N TYR A 476 -9.71 23.68 -32.77
CA TYR A 476 -9.90 22.83 -31.60
C TYR A 476 -11.39 22.52 -31.41
N ARG A 477 -11.70 21.33 -30.89
CA ARG A 477 -13.06 20.98 -30.47
C ARG A 477 -13.16 21.12 -28.96
N GLY A 478 -14.14 21.88 -28.47
CA GLY A 478 -14.38 22.02 -27.04
C GLY A 478 -15.85 21.98 -26.70
N HIS A 479 -16.17 21.63 -25.46
CA HIS A 479 -17.52 21.82 -24.93
C HIS A 479 -17.55 23.03 -23.99
N VAL A 480 -18.64 23.79 -24.06
CA VAL A 480 -18.88 24.91 -23.14
C VAL A 480 -19.24 24.34 -21.78
N ARG A 481 -18.40 24.59 -20.76
CA ARG A 481 -18.66 24.19 -19.37
C ARG A 481 -19.55 25.22 -18.66
N GLU A 482 -19.25 26.50 -18.82
CA GLU A 482 -19.90 27.60 -18.11
C GLU A 482 -19.91 28.86 -18.99
N VAL A 483 -20.94 29.69 -18.83
CA VAL A 483 -21.03 31.04 -19.42
C VAL A 483 -21.45 31.99 -18.31
N LYS A 484 -20.56 32.92 -17.92
CA LYS A 484 -20.79 33.82 -16.78
C LYS A 484 -20.07 35.15 -17.00
N ASP A 485 -20.75 36.27 -16.79
CA ASP A 485 -20.18 37.63 -16.81
C ASP A 485 -19.40 37.98 -18.11
N GLY A 486 -19.85 37.46 -19.26
CA GLY A 486 -19.16 37.61 -20.55
C GLY A 486 -17.90 36.76 -20.71
N VAL A 487 -17.60 35.88 -19.74
CA VAL A 487 -16.56 34.86 -19.78
C VAL A 487 -17.18 33.51 -20.12
N VAL A 488 -16.59 32.81 -21.07
CA VAL A 488 -16.93 31.42 -21.41
C VAL A 488 -15.81 30.52 -20.92
N THR A 489 -16.17 29.49 -20.14
CA THR A 489 -15.26 28.42 -19.74
C THR A 489 -15.46 27.23 -20.67
N PHE A 490 -14.40 26.77 -21.31
CA PHE A 490 -14.39 25.56 -22.14
C PHE A 490 -13.62 24.44 -21.47
N HIS A 491 -14.03 23.20 -21.73
CA HIS A 491 -13.12 22.07 -21.80
C HIS A 491 -12.74 21.88 -23.26
N ILE A 492 -11.44 21.94 -23.57
CA ILE A 492 -10.93 21.79 -24.93
C ILE A 492 -10.27 20.42 -25.05
N GLN A 493 -10.73 19.66 -26.04
CA GLN A 493 -10.15 18.41 -26.49
C GLN A 493 -9.29 18.73 -27.73
N ASP A 494 -7.99 18.50 -27.61
CA ASP A 494 -7.10 18.66 -28.76
C ASP A 494 -7.38 17.52 -29.78
N PRO A 495 -7.41 17.80 -31.10
CA PRO A 495 -7.69 16.78 -32.11
C PRO A 495 -6.67 15.64 -32.16
N GLU A 496 -5.45 15.82 -31.64
CA GLU A 496 -4.40 14.77 -31.63
C GLU A 496 -4.10 14.22 -30.22
N TRP A 497 -4.53 14.89 -29.15
CA TRP A 497 -4.11 14.57 -27.78
C TRP A 497 -5.30 14.47 -26.80
N LEU A 498 -5.43 13.32 -26.13
CA LEU A 498 -6.54 12.97 -25.22
C LEU A 498 -6.52 13.69 -23.85
N PHE A 499 -6.04 14.94 -23.79
CA PHE A 499 -6.04 15.76 -22.58
C PHE A 499 -7.09 16.88 -22.67
N CYS A 500 -8.09 16.83 -21.80
CA CYS A 500 -9.07 17.91 -21.66
C CYS A 500 -8.47 19.04 -20.81
N THR A 501 -8.18 20.19 -21.43
CA THR A 501 -7.73 21.38 -20.68
C THR A 501 -8.88 22.36 -20.43
N VAL A 502 -8.97 22.87 -19.20
CA VAL A 502 -9.91 23.95 -18.87
C VAL A 502 -9.31 25.27 -19.33
N ARG A 503 -10.06 26.06 -20.11
CA ARG A 503 -9.65 27.40 -20.56
C ARG A 503 -10.81 28.39 -20.46
N LYS A 504 -10.50 29.60 -19.99
CA LYS A 504 -11.46 30.72 -19.89
C LYS A 504 -11.17 31.73 -21.01
N TRP A 505 -12.24 32.25 -21.62
CA TRP A 505 -12.17 33.29 -22.65
C TRP A 505 -13.14 34.42 -22.28
N LYS A 506 -12.65 35.66 -22.25
CA LYS A 506 -13.47 36.86 -22.00
C LYS A 506 -13.79 37.54 -23.31
N LEU A 507 -15.07 37.81 -23.57
CA LEU A 507 -15.50 38.57 -24.74
C LEU A 507 -14.98 40.02 -24.72
N PRO A 508 -14.74 40.64 -25.88
CA PRO A 508 -14.57 42.10 -25.98
C PRO A 508 -15.82 42.82 -25.43
N PRO A 509 -15.67 43.92 -24.68
CA PRO A 509 -16.80 44.70 -24.19
C PRO A 509 -17.78 45.09 -25.31
N GLY A 510 -19.07 45.02 -25.02
CA GLY A 510 -20.14 45.44 -25.94
C GLY A 510 -20.54 44.44 -27.04
N ARG A 511 -19.91 43.25 -27.14
CA ARG A 511 -20.39 42.17 -28.02
C ARG A 511 -21.25 41.15 -27.25
N PRO A 512 -22.51 40.90 -27.65
CA PRO A 512 -23.31 39.83 -27.04
C PRO A 512 -22.77 38.45 -27.41
N LEU A 513 -23.08 37.46 -26.56
CA LEU A 513 -22.83 36.05 -26.83
C LEU A 513 -23.72 35.56 -27.99
N PRO A 514 -23.21 34.79 -28.96
CA PRO A 514 -24.05 34.09 -29.92
C PRO A 514 -24.93 33.05 -29.21
N ASP A 515 -26.20 32.93 -29.62
CA ASP A 515 -27.19 32.05 -28.98
C ASP A 515 -26.83 30.56 -28.89
N PHE A 516 -25.85 30.11 -29.67
CA PHE A 516 -25.34 28.74 -29.65
C PHE A 516 -24.22 28.52 -28.62
N VAL A 517 -23.72 29.57 -27.95
CA VAL A 517 -22.72 29.46 -26.88
C VAL A 517 -23.45 29.33 -25.53
N LYS A 518 -23.91 28.11 -25.24
CA LYS A 518 -24.63 27.72 -24.02
C LYS A 518 -23.94 26.50 -23.38
N PRO A 519 -23.99 26.31 -22.04
CA PRO A 519 -23.43 25.14 -21.38
C PRO A 519 -23.83 23.81 -22.05
N CYS A 520 -22.91 22.85 -22.03
CA CYS A 520 -22.98 21.54 -22.69
C CYS A 520 -23.00 21.55 -24.24
N ASN A 521 -22.96 22.70 -24.92
CA ASN A 521 -22.79 22.71 -26.38
C ASN A 521 -21.34 22.43 -26.80
N THR A 522 -21.15 21.57 -27.81
CA THR A 522 -19.86 21.37 -28.48
C THR A 522 -19.66 22.43 -29.55
N VAL A 523 -18.50 23.08 -29.53
CA VAL A 523 -18.11 24.16 -30.44
C VAL A 523 -16.73 23.89 -31.01
N ASN A 524 -16.57 24.13 -32.31
CA ASN A 524 -15.24 24.16 -32.94
C ASN A 524 -14.74 25.61 -32.93
N VAL A 525 -13.54 25.83 -32.40
CA VAL A 525 -12.97 27.17 -32.14
C VAL A 525 -11.58 27.27 -32.76
N ARG A 526 -11.31 28.37 -33.49
CA ARG A 526 -10.06 28.57 -34.22
C ARG A 526 -9.22 29.67 -33.59
N GLY A 527 -7.93 29.39 -33.36
CA GLY A 527 -7.03 30.36 -32.76
C GLY A 527 -5.62 29.84 -32.54
N VAL A 528 -4.84 30.59 -31.78
CA VAL A 528 -3.47 30.23 -31.37
C VAL A 528 -3.45 29.94 -29.87
N LEU A 529 -3.04 28.72 -29.50
CA LEU A 529 -2.76 28.35 -28.12
C LEU A 529 -1.48 29.04 -27.61
N THR A 530 -1.58 29.65 -26.43
CA THR A 530 -0.44 30.05 -25.59
C THR A 530 -0.56 29.31 -24.26
N PRO A 531 0.48 29.26 -23.40
CA PRO A 531 0.40 28.52 -22.14
C PRO A 531 -0.82 28.91 -21.29
N ASP A 532 -1.03 30.21 -21.12
CA ASP A 532 -2.03 30.78 -20.19
C ASP A 532 -3.36 31.20 -20.86
N SER A 533 -3.42 31.25 -22.19
CA SER A 533 -4.59 31.77 -22.93
C SER A 533 -4.74 31.19 -24.33
N ILE A 534 -5.91 31.37 -24.95
CA ILE A 534 -6.08 31.17 -26.40
C ILE A 534 -6.47 32.49 -27.04
N LYS A 535 -5.70 32.94 -28.02
CA LYS A 535 -6.11 34.02 -28.91
C LYS A 535 -7.00 33.43 -30.00
N LEU A 536 -8.30 33.49 -29.77
CA LEU A 536 -9.33 33.05 -30.73
C LEU A 536 -9.50 34.10 -31.83
N ASP A 537 -9.41 33.66 -33.08
CA ASP A 537 -9.61 34.49 -34.27
C ASP A 537 -11.09 34.60 -34.65
N SER A 538 -11.81 33.49 -34.50
CA SER A 538 -13.23 33.40 -34.82
C SER A 538 -13.91 32.28 -34.05
N PHE A 539 -15.20 32.50 -33.78
CA PHE A 539 -16.12 31.44 -33.39
C PHE A 539 -16.71 30.79 -34.65
N GLY A 540 -16.93 29.48 -34.62
CA GLY A 540 -17.47 28.74 -35.77
C GLY A 540 -18.80 29.31 -36.27
N GLN A 541 -18.97 29.37 -37.59
CA GLN A 541 -20.26 29.73 -38.21
C GLN A 541 -21.35 28.67 -37.92
N PRO A 542 -22.65 28.95 -38.13
CA PRO A 542 -23.73 28.07 -37.66
C PRO A 542 -23.64 26.57 -38.01
N GLY A 543 -22.99 26.21 -39.12
CA GLY A 543 -22.73 24.80 -39.49
C GLY A 543 -21.63 24.10 -38.69
N TRP A 544 -20.93 24.78 -37.78
CA TRP A 544 -19.79 24.25 -37.00
C TRP A 544 -20.18 23.80 -35.58
N VAL A 545 -21.47 23.85 -35.23
CA VAL A 545 -22.00 23.47 -33.91
C VAL A 545 -22.76 22.17 -34.01
N THR A 546 -22.20 21.08 -33.48
CA THR A 546 -22.97 19.86 -33.21
C THR A 546 -23.56 19.95 -31.81
N LYS A 547 -24.89 19.95 -31.70
CA LYS A 547 -25.56 19.82 -30.41
C LYS A 547 -25.12 18.49 -29.78
N ALA A 548 -24.51 18.54 -28.61
CA ALA A 548 -24.01 17.35 -27.94
C ALA A 548 -25.17 16.38 -27.72
N ARG A 549 -25.13 15.22 -28.38
CA ARG A 549 -25.97 14.09 -27.99
C ARG A 549 -25.44 13.58 -26.65
N PRO A 550 -26.29 13.29 -25.66
CA PRO A 550 -25.84 12.62 -24.45
C PRO A 550 -25.10 11.33 -24.85
N VAL A 551 -23.88 11.15 -24.36
CA VAL A 551 -23.09 9.94 -24.62
C VAL A 551 -23.62 8.87 -23.68
N GLU A 552 -24.58 8.09 -24.18
CA GLU A 552 -25.13 6.95 -23.46
C GLU A 552 -24.06 5.88 -23.28
N LEU A 553 -23.50 5.81 -22.07
CA LEU A 553 -22.47 4.82 -21.74
C LEU A 553 -23.13 3.54 -21.24
N LYS A 554 -22.90 2.44 -21.94
CA LYS A 554 -23.17 1.08 -21.46
C LYS A 554 -22.02 0.65 -20.57
N LEU A 555 -22.28 0.47 -19.28
CA LEU A 555 -21.29 0.06 -18.29
C LEU A 555 -21.60 -1.33 -17.74
N LYS A 556 -20.53 -2.07 -17.43
CA LYS A 556 -20.57 -3.28 -16.58
C LYS A 556 -19.64 -3.08 -15.40
N GLY A 557 -20.01 -3.59 -14.24
CA GLY A 557 -19.13 -3.59 -13.07
C GLY A 557 -19.69 -4.40 -11.91
N HIS A 558 -19.00 -4.34 -10.78
CA HIS A 558 -19.29 -5.09 -9.56
C HIS A 558 -19.67 -4.14 -8.42
N ILE A 559 -20.73 -4.43 -7.67
CA ILE A 559 -21.20 -3.58 -6.57
C ILE A 559 -20.30 -3.78 -5.35
N GLU A 560 -19.53 -2.75 -5.00
CA GLU A 560 -18.70 -2.71 -3.79
C GLU A 560 -19.53 -2.27 -2.57
N ALA A 561 -20.46 -1.32 -2.77
CA ALA A 561 -21.36 -0.84 -1.71
C ALA A 561 -22.70 -0.33 -2.28
N ALA A 562 -23.75 -0.37 -1.46
CA ALA A 562 -25.05 0.22 -1.78
C ALA A 562 -25.70 0.82 -0.52
N GLY A 563 -26.30 2.01 -0.64
CA GLY A 563 -26.92 2.72 0.50
C GLY A 563 -27.48 4.09 0.11
N ASP A 564 -28.47 4.60 0.86
CA ASP A 564 -29.04 5.96 0.77
C ASP A 564 -29.25 6.54 -0.64
N GLY A 565 -29.72 5.70 -1.58
CA GLY A 565 -30.03 6.11 -2.95
C GLY A 565 -28.85 6.12 -3.93
N TRP A 566 -27.72 5.50 -3.56
CA TRP A 566 -26.51 5.36 -4.35
C TRP A 566 -26.00 3.93 -4.36
N ILE A 567 -25.21 3.60 -5.38
CA ILE A 567 -24.51 2.32 -5.54
C ILE A 567 -23.11 2.63 -6.05
N ASP A 568 -22.09 2.09 -5.39
CA ASP A 568 -20.69 2.21 -5.79
C ASP A 568 -20.25 0.95 -6.54
N VAL A 569 -19.72 1.15 -7.75
CA VAL A 569 -19.54 0.10 -8.74
C VAL A 569 -18.11 0.09 -9.28
N LEU A 570 -17.36 -0.97 -9.02
CA LEU A 570 -16.06 -1.23 -9.65
C LEU A 570 -16.27 -1.60 -11.13
N VAL A 571 -15.94 -0.69 -12.03
CA VAL A 571 -16.21 -0.87 -13.47
C VAL A 571 -15.29 -1.93 -14.09
N ALA A 572 -15.89 -2.86 -14.83
CA ALA A 572 -15.21 -3.86 -15.64
C ALA A 572 -15.12 -3.45 -17.12
N GLU A 573 -16.16 -2.78 -17.65
CA GLU A 573 -16.26 -2.30 -19.03
C GLU A 573 -16.90 -0.90 -19.10
N PRO A 574 -16.44 0.00 -20.01
CA PRO A 574 -15.42 -0.20 -21.04
C PRO A 574 -13.98 0.02 -20.52
N PRO A 575 -12.94 -0.33 -21.30
CA PRO A 575 -11.54 -0.24 -20.88
C PRO A 575 -11.08 1.13 -20.33
N ALA A 576 -11.65 2.25 -20.80
CA ALA A 576 -11.31 3.60 -20.32
C ALA A 576 -11.69 3.86 -18.84
N LEU A 577 -12.59 3.03 -18.29
CA LEU A 577 -13.06 3.09 -16.91
C LEU A 577 -12.74 1.80 -16.11
N LYS A 578 -12.16 0.77 -16.74
CA LYS A 578 -11.89 -0.51 -16.08
C LYS A 578 -11.00 -0.34 -14.85
N GLY A 579 -11.39 -0.95 -13.72
CA GLY A 579 -10.69 -0.87 -12.45
C GLY A 579 -10.94 0.41 -11.66
N LYS A 580 -11.94 1.23 -12.03
CA LYS A 580 -12.36 2.42 -11.28
C LYS A 580 -13.73 2.20 -10.65
N THR A 581 -13.88 2.55 -9.38
CA THR A 581 -15.19 2.70 -8.74
C THR A 581 -15.91 3.94 -9.28
N VAL A 582 -17.15 3.79 -9.72
CA VAL A 582 -18.04 4.91 -10.10
C VAL A 582 -19.29 4.92 -9.22
N ARG A 583 -19.75 6.13 -8.85
CA ARG A 583 -20.93 6.30 -8.00
C ARG A 583 -22.18 6.51 -8.86
N VAL A 584 -23.09 5.54 -8.81
CA VAL A 584 -24.26 5.47 -9.68
C VAL A 584 -25.50 5.95 -8.94
N ARG A 585 -26.27 6.85 -9.58
CA ARG A 585 -27.59 7.25 -9.09
C ARG A 585 -28.70 6.57 -9.89
N PRO A 586 -29.56 5.76 -9.26
CA PRO A 586 -30.75 5.21 -9.91
C PRO A 586 -31.76 6.31 -10.25
N ALA A 587 -32.39 6.22 -11.43
CA ALA A 587 -33.59 6.99 -11.73
C ALA A 587 -34.69 6.73 -10.68
N GLY A 588 -35.14 7.78 -10.01
CA GLY A 588 -36.06 7.69 -8.85
C GLY A 588 -35.40 7.93 -7.49
N GLY A 589 -34.06 7.93 -7.40
CA GLY A 589 -33.34 8.40 -6.22
C GLY A 589 -33.32 7.46 -5.00
N LYS A 590 -33.81 6.23 -5.14
CA LYS A 590 -33.58 5.11 -4.21
C LYS A 590 -32.89 3.98 -4.95
N ALA A 591 -32.01 3.25 -4.26
CA ALA A 591 -31.57 1.93 -4.74
C ALA A 591 -32.78 0.98 -4.74
N PRO A 592 -33.01 0.18 -5.79
CA PRO A 592 -34.04 -0.86 -5.75
C PRO A 592 -33.67 -1.95 -4.73
N GLU A 593 -34.67 -2.67 -4.23
CA GLU A 593 -34.43 -3.85 -3.39
C GLU A 593 -33.69 -4.93 -4.20
N GLY A 594 -32.77 -5.65 -3.54
CA GLY A 594 -31.93 -6.69 -4.15
C GLY A 594 -30.52 -6.27 -4.58
N PHE A 595 -30.20 -4.98 -4.60
CA PHE A 595 -28.83 -4.49 -4.90
C PHE A 595 -27.95 -4.51 -3.64
N THR A 596 -27.43 -5.70 -3.27
CA THR A 596 -26.42 -5.83 -2.20
C THR A 596 -24.99 -5.74 -2.76
N PRO A 597 -23.96 -5.55 -1.91
CA PRO A 597 -22.58 -5.83 -2.28
C PRO A 597 -22.42 -7.22 -2.91
N CYS A 598 -21.36 -7.36 -3.71
CA CYS A 598 -20.95 -8.55 -4.44
C CYS A 598 -21.85 -9.00 -5.62
N HIS A 599 -22.82 -8.17 -6.05
CA HIS A 599 -23.55 -8.38 -7.31
C HIS A 599 -22.88 -7.66 -8.49
N ASP A 600 -22.87 -8.27 -9.67
CA ASP A 600 -22.58 -7.55 -10.91
C ASP A 600 -23.77 -6.67 -11.33
N ILE A 601 -23.48 -5.56 -12.02
CA ILE A 601 -24.47 -4.55 -12.45
C ILE A 601 -24.25 -4.11 -13.90
N THR A 602 -25.34 -3.94 -14.64
CA THR A 602 -25.37 -3.40 -16.01
C THR A 602 -26.33 -2.22 -16.08
N PHE A 603 -25.86 -1.11 -16.63
CA PHE A 603 -26.68 0.09 -16.74
C PHE A 603 -26.28 0.94 -17.95
N THR A 604 -27.26 1.67 -18.49
CA THR A 604 -26.97 2.84 -19.31
C THR A 604 -27.10 4.11 -18.48
N GLY A 605 -26.23 5.07 -18.75
CA GLY A 605 -26.24 6.32 -18.01
C GLY A 605 -25.47 7.43 -18.70
N ASN A 606 -25.76 8.65 -18.26
CA ASN A 606 -25.03 9.84 -18.68
C ASN A 606 -24.10 10.25 -17.53
N MET A 607 -22.80 10.41 -17.81
CA MET A 607 -21.91 11.09 -16.87
C MET A 607 -22.38 12.54 -16.69
N VAL A 608 -22.56 12.94 -15.44
CA VAL A 608 -22.90 14.33 -15.08
C VAL A 608 -21.68 15.02 -14.45
N TYR A 609 -20.81 14.24 -13.82
CA TYR A 609 -19.50 14.64 -13.30
C TYR A 609 -18.51 13.47 -13.51
N ASP A 610 -17.20 13.72 -13.36
CA ASP A 610 -16.11 12.79 -13.74
C ASP A 610 -16.12 11.42 -13.02
N SER A 611 -16.95 11.25 -11.99
CA SER A 611 -17.17 9.99 -11.24
C SER A 611 -18.65 9.67 -10.94
N ILE A 612 -19.60 10.49 -11.40
CA ILE A 612 -21.04 10.39 -11.04
C ILE A 612 -21.90 10.23 -12.28
N ILE A 613 -22.71 9.17 -12.28
CA ILE A 613 -23.55 8.79 -13.42
C ILE A 613 -25.01 8.73 -13.00
N ASN A 614 -25.85 9.50 -13.70
CA ASN A 614 -27.30 9.33 -13.63
C ASN A 614 -27.69 8.19 -14.57
N ALA A 615 -28.09 7.06 -13.99
CA ALA A 615 -28.44 5.85 -14.73
C ALA A 615 -29.94 5.80 -15.04
N ALA A 616 -30.26 5.54 -16.31
CA ALA A 616 -31.60 5.22 -16.78
C ALA A 616 -31.56 3.78 -17.30
N ASN A 617 -32.50 2.95 -16.86
CA ASN A 617 -32.41 1.48 -16.99
C ASN A 617 -31.25 0.92 -16.15
N LEU A 618 -31.43 0.94 -14.83
CA LEU A 618 -30.61 0.17 -13.91
C LEU A 618 -31.09 -1.28 -13.93
N ALA A 619 -30.22 -2.22 -14.30
CA ALA A 619 -30.44 -3.65 -14.08
C ALA A 619 -29.36 -4.16 -13.12
N ILE A 620 -29.73 -5.04 -12.19
CA ILE A 620 -28.72 -6.00 -11.70
C ILE A 620 -28.23 -6.73 -12.96
N ALA A 621 -26.92 -6.88 -13.14
CA ALA A 621 -26.41 -7.73 -14.20
C ALA A 621 -26.66 -9.16 -13.76
N GLY A 622 -27.88 -9.60 -14.02
CA GLY A 622 -28.17 -11.00 -14.17
C GLY A 622 -27.29 -11.55 -15.30
N ARG A 623 -26.07 -12.00 -14.97
CA ARG A 623 -25.89 -13.45 -15.02
C ARG A 623 -27.07 -14.01 -14.22
N PRO A 624 -28.06 -14.66 -14.85
CA PRO A 624 -29.08 -15.34 -14.07
C PRO A 624 -28.34 -16.46 -13.34
N GLN A 625 -27.83 -16.18 -12.12
CA GLN A 625 -26.80 -16.98 -11.43
C GLN A 625 -27.08 -18.46 -11.66
N GLU A 626 -26.11 -19.09 -12.30
CA GLU A 626 -26.46 -19.99 -13.39
C GLU A 626 -26.98 -21.31 -12.84
N ARG A 627 -27.93 -21.96 -13.55
CA ARG A 627 -28.69 -23.06 -12.93
C ARG A 627 -27.77 -24.13 -12.35
N ALA A 628 -26.76 -24.50 -13.13
CA ALA A 628 -25.65 -25.33 -12.75
C ALA A 628 -24.36 -24.59 -13.13
N ASP A 629 -23.50 -24.33 -12.15
CA ASP A 629 -22.18 -23.71 -12.29
C ASP A 629 -21.35 -24.18 -11.08
N ALA A 630 -20.29 -24.97 -11.33
CA ALA A 630 -19.33 -25.33 -10.30
C ALA A 630 -17.90 -25.40 -10.84
N GLY A 631 -17.02 -24.58 -10.24
CA GLY A 631 -15.60 -24.52 -10.58
C GLY A 631 -14.69 -25.06 -9.49
N VAL A 632 -13.41 -25.25 -9.84
CA VAL A 632 -12.35 -25.52 -8.86
C VAL A 632 -11.96 -24.21 -8.17
N LYS A 633 -12.10 -24.16 -6.85
CA LYS A 633 -11.80 -22.99 -6.02
C LYS A 633 -10.32 -22.90 -5.67
N ASN A 634 -9.73 -24.03 -5.26
CA ASN A 634 -8.32 -24.17 -4.85
C ASN A 634 -7.84 -25.60 -5.14
N ALA A 635 -6.54 -25.79 -5.31
CA ALA A 635 -5.87 -27.06 -5.08
C ALA A 635 -5.09 -26.99 -3.75
N LEU A 636 -5.09 -28.09 -2.99
CA LEU A 636 -4.45 -28.20 -1.67
C LEU A 636 -3.20 -29.09 -1.72
N ALA A 637 -3.23 -30.14 -2.53
CA ALA A 637 -2.13 -31.07 -2.78
C ALA A 637 -2.23 -31.66 -4.20
N PRO A 638 -1.13 -32.11 -4.84
CA PRO A 638 0.26 -31.91 -4.44
C PRO A 638 0.65 -30.42 -4.45
N ARG A 639 1.51 -30.01 -3.50
CA ARG A 639 2.06 -28.64 -3.40
C ARG A 639 3.16 -28.43 -4.45
N LEU A 640 3.75 -27.23 -4.49
CA LEU A 640 4.73 -26.83 -5.51
C LEU A 640 5.95 -27.76 -5.55
N GLU A 641 6.42 -28.23 -4.40
CA GLU A 641 7.43 -29.28 -4.28
C GLU A 641 6.85 -30.43 -3.44
N ILE A 642 7.19 -31.67 -3.80
CA ILE A 642 6.80 -32.90 -3.09
C ILE A 642 7.98 -33.89 -3.02
N PRO A 643 8.05 -34.79 -2.02
CA PRO A 643 9.11 -35.80 -1.96
C PRO A 643 9.02 -36.79 -3.13
N GLY A 644 10.14 -36.99 -3.83
CA GLY A 644 10.23 -38.03 -4.87
C GLY A 644 9.90 -39.43 -4.35
N GLN A 645 9.33 -40.28 -5.21
CA GLN A 645 8.99 -41.68 -4.94
C GLN A 645 8.02 -41.94 -3.76
N THR A 646 7.44 -40.90 -3.15
CA THR A 646 6.57 -40.99 -1.98
C THR A 646 5.10 -40.81 -2.40
N PRO A 647 4.15 -41.70 -2.03
CA PRO A 647 2.75 -41.55 -2.41
C PRO A 647 2.12 -40.27 -1.82
N VAL A 648 1.60 -39.40 -2.67
CA VAL A 648 0.86 -38.17 -2.31
C VAL A 648 -0.58 -38.29 -2.81
N ALA A 649 -1.57 -38.03 -1.97
CA ALA A 649 -2.96 -37.86 -2.42
C ALA A 649 -3.15 -36.46 -3.01
N PRO A 650 -3.62 -36.32 -4.27
CA PRO A 650 -4.07 -35.02 -4.76
C PRO A 650 -5.36 -34.59 -4.04
N GLU A 651 -5.50 -33.30 -3.77
CA GLU A 651 -6.62 -32.72 -3.05
C GLU A 651 -7.01 -31.36 -3.62
N ALA A 652 -8.31 -31.11 -3.79
CA ALA A 652 -8.83 -29.83 -4.27
C ALA A 652 -10.15 -29.44 -3.60
N VAL A 653 -10.45 -28.14 -3.59
CA VAL A 653 -11.71 -27.58 -3.12
C VAL A 653 -12.53 -27.16 -4.35
N VAL A 654 -13.78 -27.60 -4.44
CA VAL A 654 -14.75 -27.19 -5.46
C VAL A 654 -15.89 -26.39 -4.83
N GLU A 655 -16.52 -25.49 -5.59
CA GLU A 655 -17.65 -24.66 -5.13
C GLU A 655 -18.78 -24.64 -6.17
N ASN A 656 -20.04 -24.71 -5.71
CA ASN A 656 -21.21 -24.44 -6.55
C ASN A 656 -21.50 -22.93 -6.56
N TYR A 657 -21.13 -22.24 -7.64
CA TYR A 657 -21.45 -20.82 -7.83
C TYR A 657 -22.89 -20.61 -8.34
N GLY A 658 -23.53 -21.66 -8.86
CA GLY A 658 -24.87 -21.68 -9.40
C GLY A 658 -26.03 -21.63 -8.39
N ARG A 659 -27.26 -21.74 -8.89
CA ARG A 659 -28.51 -21.64 -8.10
C ARG A 659 -29.22 -22.95 -7.76
N ASP A 660 -29.12 -23.97 -8.61
CA ASP A 660 -29.72 -25.26 -8.30
C ASP A 660 -28.72 -26.11 -7.49
N THR A 661 -29.20 -26.96 -6.58
CA THR A 661 -28.34 -27.89 -5.84
C THR A 661 -27.78 -28.95 -6.79
N ILE A 662 -26.46 -28.98 -6.97
CA ILE A 662 -25.80 -29.91 -7.87
C ILE A 662 -25.85 -31.31 -7.24
N ARG A 663 -26.74 -32.15 -7.79
CA ARG A 663 -26.99 -33.49 -7.27
C ARG A 663 -25.77 -34.41 -7.39
N MET A 664 -25.01 -34.25 -8.47
CA MET A 664 -23.84 -35.06 -8.80
C MET A 664 -22.86 -34.16 -9.58
N LEU A 665 -21.71 -33.89 -9.00
CA LEU A 665 -20.59 -33.17 -9.60
C LEU A 665 -19.42 -34.16 -9.73
N THR A 666 -18.98 -34.43 -10.95
CA THR A 666 -17.73 -35.18 -11.15
C THR A 666 -16.56 -34.19 -11.09
N VAL A 667 -15.46 -34.59 -10.47
CA VAL A 667 -14.22 -33.83 -10.44
C VAL A 667 -13.10 -34.77 -10.87
N SER A 668 -12.29 -34.35 -11.84
CA SER A 668 -11.10 -35.04 -12.32
C SER A 668 -9.84 -34.42 -11.73
N CYS A 669 -8.87 -35.26 -11.39
CA CYS A 669 -7.49 -34.87 -11.21
C CYS A 669 -6.66 -35.58 -12.28
N ARG A 670 -5.82 -34.83 -12.99
CA ARG A 670 -4.86 -35.29 -14.00
C ARG A 670 -3.48 -34.79 -13.61
N VAL A 671 -2.46 -35.63 -13.73
CA VAL A 671 -1.07 -35.18 -13.62
C VAL A 671 -0.32 -35.59 -14.89
N ASP A 672 0.35 -34.62 -15.51
CA ASP A 672 1.15 -34.78 -16.72
C ASP A 672 2.64 -34.58 -16.44
N SER A 673 3.48 -35.37 -17.11
CA SER A 673 4.93 -35.23 -17.17
C SER A 673 5.31 -34.91 -18.61
N ALA A 674 5.83 -33.71 -18.89
CA ALA A 674 6.16 -33.25 -20.24
C ALA A 674 5.04 -33.50 -21.29
N GLY A 675 3.78 -33.24 -20.89
CA GLY A 675 2.59 -33.44 -21.73
C GLY A 675 2.07 -34.89 -21.83
N THR A 676 2.75 -35.86 -21.20
CA THR A 676 2.27 -37.24 -21.09
C THR A 676 1.56 -37.46 -19.76
N GLN A 677 0.32 -37.91 -19.78
CA GLN A 677 -0.45 -38.20 -18.58
C GLN A 677 0.17 -39.37 -17.80
N VAL A 678 0.67 -39.09 -16.59
CA VAL A 678 1.25 -40.09 -15.68
C VAL A 678 0.27 -40.54 -14.60
N TYR A 679 -0.78 -39.77 -14.34
CA TYR A 679 -1.84 -40.11 -13.40
C TYR A 679 -3.17 -39.47 -13.82
N HIS A 680 -4.28 -40.16 -13.53
CA HIS A 680 -5.62 -39.61 -13.64
C HIS A 680 -6.59 -40.38 -12.71
N ASP A 681 -7.41 -39.65 -11.95
CA ASP A 681 -8.46 -40.20 -11.10
C ASP A 681 -9.69 -39.28 -11.11
N THR A 682 -10.87 -39.82 -10.80
CA THR A 682 -12.12 -39.06 -10.71
C THR A 682 -12.85 -39.34 -9.40
N ARG A 683 -13.49 -38.28 -8.88
CA ARG A 683 -14.32 -38.30 -7.68
C ARG A 683 -15.69 -37.71 -7.98
N THR A 684 -16.66 -38.01 -7.14
CA THR A 684 -18.03 -37.52 -7.28
C THR A 684 -18.50 -36.89 -5.98
N VAL A 685 -18.75 -35.58 -6.02
CA VAL A 685 -19.40 -34.83 -4.93
C VAL A 685 -20.91 -34.88 -5.17
N ASN A 686 -21.68 -35.19 -4.14
CA ASN A 686 -23.14 -35.33 -4.24
C ASN A 686 -23.85 -34.28 -3.39
N GLY A 687 -24.87 -33.62 -3.94
CA GLY A 687 -25.73 -32.68 -3.21
C GLY A 687 -25.09 -31.33 -2.85
N LEU A 688 -24.19 -30.81 -3.68
CA LEU A 688 -23.51 -29.53 -3.41
C LEU A 688 -24.48 -28.35 -3.54
N GLY A 689 -24.81 -27.70 -2.42
CA GLY A 689 -25.74 -26.57 -2.38
C GLY A 689 -25.14 -25.26 -2.93
N PRO A 690 -25.97 -24.27 -3.33
CA PRO A 690 -25.49 -22.96 -3.79
C PRO A 690 -24.57 -22.28 -2.77
N GLY A 691 -23.40 -21.81 -3.22
CA GLY A 691 -22.37 -21.19 -2.39
C GLY A 691 -21.67 -22.14 -1.40
N VAL A 692 -21.88 -23.46 -1.53
CA VAL A 692 -21.25 -24.48 -0.68
C VAL A 692 -19.97 -24.99 -1.34
N THR A 693 -18.89 -25.08 -0.56
CA THR A 693 -17.64 -25.72 -0.92
C THR A 693 -17.59 -27.19 -0.50
N ALA A 694 -16.87 -28.02 -1.25
CA ALA A 694 -16.54 -29.39 -0.84
C ALA A 694 -15.07 -29.72 -1.15
N ASP A 695 -14.44 -30.42 -0.22
CA ASP A 695 -13.06 -30.92 -0.35
C ASP A 695 -13.07 -32.29 -1.05
N VAL A 696 -12.13 -32.51 -1.96
CA VAL A 696 -12.09 -33.67 -2.87
C VAL A 696 -10.72 -34.32 -2.81
N VAL A 697 -10.64 -35.46 -2.11
CA VAL A 697 -9.42 -36.27 -1.95
C VAL A 697 -9.39 -37.37 -3.01
N PHE A 698 -8.36 -37.36 -3.85
CA PHE A 698 -8.13 -38.34 -4.91
C PHE A 698 -7.27 -39.52 -4.41
N SER A 699 -7.07 -40.53 -5.23
CA SER A 699 -6.26 -41.71 -4.88
C SER A 699 -4.78 -41.36 -4.84
N ALA A 700 -3.99 -42.00 -3.98
CA ALA A 700 -2.57 -41.66 -3.87
C ALA A 700 -1.82 -41.89 -5.19
N TRP A 701 -1.07 -40.87 -5.63
CA TRP A 701 -0.16 -40.87 -6.76
C TRP A 701 1.28 -40.93 -6.24
N THR A 702 2.08 -41.87 -6.75
CA THR A 702 3.52 -41.88 -6.48
C THR A 702 4.25 -41.16 -7.62
N PRO A 703 4.95 -40.04 -7.35
CA PRO A 703 5.72 -39.33 -8.36
C PRO A 703 7.06 -40.04 -8.63
N GLY A 704 7.79 -39.55 -9.64
CA GLY A 704 9.13 -40.05 -9.96
C GLY A 704 10.18 -39.74 -8.88
N GLY A 705 11.44 -40.07 -9.17
CA GLY A 705 12.57 -39.66 -8.33
C GLY A 705 12.79 -38.14 -8.33
N PRO A 706 13.63 -37.62 -7.43
CA PRO A 706 13.97 -36.19 -7.36
C PRO A 706 14.40 -35.59 -8.71
N GLY A 707 14.03 -34.32 -8.95
CA GLY A 707 14.35 -33.57 -10.17
C GLY A 707 13.36 -33.70 -11.32
N ASN A 708 12.30 -34.52 -11.21
CA ASN A 708 11.18 -34.49 -12.17
C ASN A 708 10.27 -33.27 -11.95
N SER A 709 9.53 -32.91 -13.01
CA SER A 709 8.58 -31.80 -13.05
C SER A 709 7.28 -32.25 -13.71
N TYR A 710 6.17 -31.82 -13.15
CA TYR A 710 4.82 -32.23 -13.51
C TYR A 710 3.86 -31.04 -13.57
N GLU A 711 2.77 -31.20 -14.32
CA GLU A 711 1.61 -30.31 -14.30
C GLU A 711 0.44 -31.06 -13.66
N ALA A 712 -0.02 -30.61 -12.48
CA ALA A 712 -1.25 -31.11 -11.87
C ALA A 712 -2.44 -30.23 -12.30
N SER A 713 -3.49 -30.87 -12.80
CA SER A 713 -4.71 -30.22 -13.26
C SER A 713 -5.93 -30.81 -12.57
N PHE A 714 -6.76 -29.95 -11.99
CA PHE A 714 -8.05 -30.30 -11.40
C PHE A 714 -9.15 -29.71 -12.28
N GLN A 715 -10.19 -30.49 -12.55
CA GLN A 715 -11.30 -30.05 -13.39
C GLN A 715 -12.65 -30.55 -12.87
N THR A 716 -13.61 -29.64 -12.66
CA THR A 716 -15.02 -29.99 -12.49
C THR A 716 -15.64 -30.41 -13.84
N ILE A 717 -16.58 -31.34 -13.78
CA ILE A 717 -17.29 -31.89 -14.94
C ILE A 717 -18.77 -31.95 -14.57
N LEU A 718 -19.51 -30.94 -15.01
CA LEU A 718 -20.94 -30.76 -14.75
C LEU A 718 -21.72 -30.70 -16.06
N ALA A 719 -22.76 -31.52 -16.17
CA ALA A 719 -23.57 -31.62 -17.39
C ALA A 719 -24.48 -30.39 -17.52
N GLY A 720 -24.11 -29.48 -18.44
CA GLY A 720 -24.77 -28.18 -18.56
C GLY A 720 -24.23 -27.14 -17.58
N ASP A 721 -22.94 -27.22 -17.21
CA ASP A 721 -22.26 -26.07 -16.63
C ASP A 721 -22.37 -24.85 -17.56
N SER A 722 -22.56 -23.68 -16.95
CA SER A 722 -22.84 -22.43 -17.63
C SER A 722 -21.64 -21.48 -17.64
N ASN A 723 -20.63 -21.71 -16.79
CA ASN A 723 -19.42 -20.89 -16.73
C ASN A 723 -18.10 -21.71 -16.87
N PRO A 724 -17.86 -22.47 -17.97
CA PRO A 724 -16.68 -23.35 -18.13
C PRO A 724 -15.28 -22.74 -18.03
N GLY A 725 -15.18 -21.43 -17.76
CA GLY A 725 -13.94 -20.74 -17.43
C GLY A 725 -13.50 -20.84 -15.97
N ASN A 726 -14.35 -21.35 -15.05
CA ASN A 726 -13.95 -21.70 -13.68
C ASN A 726 -13.72 -23.21 -13.48
N ASP A 727 -14.03 -24.05 -14.50
CA ASP A 727 -13.96 -25.50 -14.42
C ASP A 727 -12.59 -26.03 -13.99
N ARG A 728 -11.50 -25.42 -14.48
CA ARG A 728 -10.15 -25.99 -14.41
C ARG A 728 -9.16 -25.08 -13.69
N LEU A 729 -8.44 -25.66 -12.74
CA LEU A 729 -7.25 -25.09 -12.09
C LEU A 729 -6.04 -25.97 -12.39
N THR A 730 -4.91 -25.35 -12.74
CA THR A 730 -3.66 -26.04 -13.10
C THR A 730 -2.50 -25.45 -12.30
N GLN A 731 -1.60 -26.29 -11.76
CA GLN A 731 -0.40 -25.86 -11.07
C GLN A 731 0.83 -26.75 -11.35
N PRO A 732 2.05 -26.19 -11.40
CA PRO A 732 3.29 -26.97 -11.52
C PRO A 732 3.62 -27.67 -10.22
N VAL A 733 4.26 -28.84 -10.33
CA VAL A 733 4.67 -29.70 -9.20
C VAL A 733 6.06 -30.25 -9.49
N PHE A 734 6.99 -30.05 -8.57
CA PHE A 734 8.37 -30.54 -8.66
C PHE A 734 8.62 -31.64 -7.65
N THR A 735 9.41 -32.65 -8.01
CA THR A 735 9.89 -33.63 -7.01
C THR A 735 11.22 -33.20 -6.43
N GLY A 736 11.25 -32.95 -5.13
CA GLY A 736 12.46 -32.68 -4.37
C GLY A 736 13.19 -33.96 -3.96
N THR A 737 14.42 -33.79 -3.48
CA THR A 737 15.05 -34.72 -2.52
C THR A 737 14.53 -34.50 -1.10
N ALA A 738 13.48 -33.68 -0.93
CA ALA A 738 13.13 -33.00 0.31
C ALA A 738 12.94 -33.95 1.50
N GLU A 739 13.98 -34.02 2.33
CA GLU A 739 13.77 -33.95 3.78
C GLU A 739 12.97 -32.66 4.02
N ASN A 740 11.77 -32.80 4.57
CA ASN A 740 10.97 -31.65 5.02
C ASN A 740 11.80 -30.82 6.01
N ARG A 741 11.81 -29.48 5.89
CA ARG A 741 12.64 -28.58 6.70
C ARG A 741 11.78 -27.79 7.67
N ALA A 742 11.93 -28.10 8.96
CA ALA A 742 11.16 -27.48 10.05
C ALA A 742 10.93 -25.96 9.88
N PRO A 743 9.69 -25.47 10.01
CA PRO A 743 9.40 -24.05 9.89
C PRO A 743 10.01 -23.23 11.02
N VAL A 744 10.23 -21.95 10.77
CA VAL A 744 10.81 -20.99 11.70
C VAL A 744 9.72 -20.01 12.17
N LEU A 745 9.59 -19.88 13.49
CA LEU A 745 8.76 -18.86 14.14
C LEU A 745 9.62 -17.68 14.55
N ASP A 746 9.38 -16.52 13.94
CA ASP A 746 10.14 -15.29 14.12
C ASP A 746 9.22 -14.12 14.51
N SER A 747 9.77 -13.04 15.07
CA SER A 747 9.07 -11.80 15.41
C SER A 747 7.81 -11.99 16.28
N GLY A 748 7.76 -13.08 17.05
CA GLY A 748 6.67 -13.40 17.97
C GLY A 748 6.57 -12.39 19.11
N GLN A 749 5.41 -11.76 19.28
CA GLN A 749 5.21 -10.65 20.23
C GLN A 749 3.73 -10.49 20.62
N VAL A 750 3.46 -9.77 21.71
CA VAL A 750 2.12 -9.27 22.08
C VAL A 750 2.08 -7.74 22.07
N GLN A 751 0.98 -7.15 21.63
CA GLN A 751 0.75 -5.70 21.70
C GLN A 751 -0.67 -5.37 22.23
N PRO A 752 -0.81 -4.44 23.19
CA PRO A 752 0.28 -3.84 23.97
C PRO A 752 1.00 -4.88 24.85
N ASP A 753 2.19 -4.54 25.34
CA ASP A 753 2.92 -5.33 26.35
C ASP A 753 2.30 -5.20 27.76
N SER A 754 1.42 -4.21 27.95
CA SER A 754 0.80 -3.84 29.21
C SER A 754 -0.53 -3.12 28.99
N GLY A 755 -1.52 -3.31 29.87
CA GLY A 755 -2.85 -2.73 29.67
C GLY A 755 -3.80 -2.92 30.86
N LEU A 756 -5.06 -2.49 30.70
CA LEU A 756 -6.12 -2.68 31.71
C LEU A 756 -6.88 -3.99 31.44
N ALA A 757 -7.34 -4.65 32.50
CA ALA A 757 -8.15 -5.87 32.41
C ALA A 757 -9.41 -5.63 31.55
N GLY A 758 -9.67 -6.54 30.60
CA GLY A 758 -10.76 -6.40 29.62
C GLY A 758 -10.39 -5.62 28.35
N MET A 759 -9.25 -4.92 28.29
CA MET A 759 -8.71 -4.42 27.01
C MET A 759 -8.17 -5.58 26.17
N PRO A 760 -8.27 -5.52 24.83
CA PRO A 760 -7.75 -6.57 23.96
C PRO A 760 -6.23 -6.51 23.82
N PHE A 761 -5.60 -7.69 23.85
CA PHE A 761 -4.18 -7.90 23.57
C PHE A 761 -4.04 -8.70 22.28
N VAL A 762 -3.16 -8.25 21.39
CA VAL A 762 -2.94 -8.80 20.05
C VAL A 762 -1.59 -9.51 20.01
N TYR A 763 -1.64 -10.84 19.99
CA TYR A 763 -0.50 -11.72 19.79
C TYR A 763 -0.26 -11.88 18.29
N ARG A 764 0.98 -11.70 17.82
CA ARG A 764 1.37 -11.97 16.43
C ARG A 764 2.72 -12.66 16.33
N VAL A 765 2.87 -13.52 15.34
CA VAL A 765 4.12 -14.22 15.00
C VAL A 765 4.26 -14.33 13.48
N LEU A 766 5.49 -14.28 12.99
CA LEU A 766 5.83 -14.51 11.60
C LEU A 766 6.24 -15.98 11.43
N TYR A 767 5.43 -16.74 10.71
CA TYR A 767 5.71 -18.12 10.33
C TYR A 767 6.48 -18.12 9.00
N ARG A 768 7.60 -18.85 8.92
CA ARG A 768 8.39 -19.03 7.71
C ARG A 768 8.62 -20.51 7.46
N ASP A 769 8.22 -21.00 6.30
CA ASP A 769 8.44 -22.40 5.91
C ASP A 769 9.39 -22.47 4.70
N PRO A 770 10.54 -23.18 4.78
CA PRO A 770 11.50 -23.27 3.68
C PRO A 770 11.01 -24.02 2.43
N ASP A 771 10.07 -24.95 2.59
CA ASP A 771 9.48 -25.79 1.52
C ASP A 771 8.16 -25.18 0.99
N GLY A 772 7.55 -24.30 1.78
CA GLY A 772 6.35 -23.54 1.44
C GLY A 772 5.08 -24.02 2.14
N ASP A 773 5.22 -24.88 3.15
CA ASP A 773 4.09 -25.55 3.77
C ASP A 773 3.28 -24.64 4.70
N LEU A 774 1.96 -24.64 4.50
CA LEU A 774 1.00 -24.01 5.41
C LEU A 774 0.80 -24.88 6.65
N PRO A 775 0.82 -24.30 7.87
CA PRO A 775 0.76 -25.05 9.11
C PRO A 775 -0.64 -25.60 9.38
N VAL A 776 -0.72 -26.86 9.83
CA VAL A 776 -1.97 -27.52 10.22
C VAL A 776 -2.40 -27.12 11.63
N GLU A 777 -1.44 -26.87 12.52
CA GLU A 777 -1.66 -26.25 13.83
C GLU A 777 -0.96 -24.89 13.88
N HIS A 778 -1.67 -23.85 14.34
CA HIS A 778 -1.17 -22.49 14.42
C HIS A 778 -1.73 -21.79 15.66
N SER A 779 -1.01 -21.85 16.77
CA SER A 779 -1.53 -21.52 18.10
C SER A 779 -0.66 -20.52 18.88
N ALA A 780 -1.32 -19.57 19.54
CA ALA A 780 -0.75 -18.83 20.65
C ALA A 780 -1.12 -19.58 21.96
N VAL A 781 -0.13 -19.96 22.76
CA VAL A 781 -0.34 -20.57 24.08
C VAL A 781 -0.17 -19.48 25.12
N VAL A 782 -1.25 -19.04 25.76
CA VAL A 782 -1.26 -17.96 26.76
C VAL A 782 -1.59 -18.57 28.12
N ASP A 783 -0.72 -18.37 29.11
CA ASP A 783 -0.81 -18.98 30.46
C ASP A 783 -0.96 -20.52 30.45
N GLY A 784 -0.50 -21.18 29.39
CA GLY A 784 -0.67 -22.62 29.17
C GLY A 784 -1.99 -23.01 28.48
N VAL A 785 -2.87 -22.05 28.17
CA VAL A 785 -4.08 -22.26 27.37
C VAL A 785 -3.77 -22.03 25.89
N GLN A 786 -3.85 -23.09 25.11
CA GLN A 786 -3.66 -23.05 23.66
C GLN A 786 -4.86 -22.40 22.97
N GLN A 787 -4.61 -21.41 22.11
CA GLN A 787 -5.61 -20.63 21.38
C GLN A 787 -5.25 -20.56 19.90
N ARG A 788 -6.18 -20.94 19.02
CA ARG A 788 -5.94 -20.96 17.56
C ARG A 788 -5.83 -19.53 17.03
N MET A 789 -4.78 -19.27 16.26
CA MET A 789 -4.55 -17.99 15.59
C MET A 789 -5.32 -17.91 14.26
N ILE A 790 -5.42 -16.71 13.69
CA ILE A 790 -5.96 -16.44 12.36
C ILE A 790 -4.79 -16.13 11.42
N PRO A 791 -4.71 -16.75 10.22
CA PRO A 791 -3.72 -16.36 9.21
C PRO A 791 -3.95 -14.93 8.73
N GLY A 792 -2.88 -14.15 8.68
CA GLY A 792 -2.82 -12.81 8.10
C GLY A 792 -2.17 -12.85 6.70
N GLY A 793 -1.68 -11.68 6.25
CA GLY A 793 -1.01 -11.57 4.96
C GLY A 793 0.40 -12.15 4.94
N GLY A 794 0.77 -12.73 3.79
CA GLY A 794 2.10 -13.24 3.47
C GLY A 794 2.06 -14.61 2.80
N GLU A 795 3.23 -15.16 2.49
CA GLU A 795 3.43 -16.46 1.83
C GLU A 795 4.39 -17.27 2.69
N PRO A 796 4.19 -18.59 2.95
CA PRO A 796 5.04 -19.35 3.86
C PRO A 796 6.56 -19.21 3.60
N VAL A 797 7.00 -19.31 2.34
CA VAL A 797 8.42 -19.14 1.95
C VAL A 797 8.93 -17.71 2.15
N ALA A 798 8.06 -16.70 2.08
CA ALA A 798 8.43 -15.29 2.25
C ALA A 798 8.27 -14.80 3.71
N GLY A 799 7.54 -15.54 4.53
CA GLY A 799 6.99 -15.11 5.81
C GLY A 799 5.49 -14.82 5.71
N MET A 800 4.70 -15.50 6.53
CA MET A 800 3.26 -15.33 6.69
C MET A 800 2.95 -14.94 8.13
N TRP A 801 2.23 -13.84 8.34
CA TRP A 801 1.83 -13.45 9.70
C TRP A 801 0.65 -14.29 10.20
N PHE A 802 0.66 -14.61 11.49
CA PHE A 802 -0.50 -15.15 12.21
C PHE A 802 -0.84 -14.24 13.38
N VAL A 803 -2.14 -14.03 13.65
CA VAL A 803 -2.63 -13.08 14.66
C VAL A 803 -3.70 -13.72 15.55
N TYR A 804 -3.66 -13.47 16.85
CA TYR A 804 -4.70 -13.83 17.82
C TYR A 804 -4.98 -12.64 18.73
N GLN A 805 -6.24 -12.35 19.03
CA GLN A 805 -6.65 -11.22 19.85
C GLN A 805 -7.60 -11.66 20.97
N THR A 806 -7.29 -11.31 22.22
CA THR A 806 -8.14 -11.64 23.38
C THR A 806 -8.06 -10.57 24.47
N PRO A 807 -9.16 -10.28 25.19
CA PRO A 807 -9.07 -9.61 26.47
C PRO A 807 -8.52 -10.56 27.55
N LEU A 808 -7.87 -10.00 28.57
CA LEU A 808 -7.30 -10.75 29.70
C LEU A 808 -7.78 -10.19 31.05
N ALA A 809 -7.71 -11.03 32.08
CA ALA A 809 -7.92 -10.63 33.48
C ALA A 809 -6.68 -9.91 34.03
N ALA A 810 -6.77 -9.25 35.17
CA ALA A 810 -5.60 -8.61 35.77
C ALA A 810 -4.60 -9.64 36.33
N GLY A 811 -3.33 -9.52 35.95
CA GLY A 811 -2.24 -10.43 36.28
C GLY A 811 -0.97 -10.15 35.48
N GLU A 812 0.12 -10.86 35.82
CA GLU A 812 1.26 -11.05 34.92
C GLU A 812 1.00 -12.32 34.10
N HIS A 813 0.99 -12.18 32.77
CA HIS A 813 0.76 -13.30 31.85
C HIS A 813 2.07 -13.79 31.23
N TRP A 814 2.02 -14.91 30.53
CA TRP A 814 3.09 -15.36 29.64
C TRP A 814 2.54 -16.01 28.38
N TYR A 815 3.35 -16.04 27.32
CA TYR A 815 2.99 -16.69 26.06
C TYR A 815 4.14 -17.40 25.37
N LEU A 816 3.78 -18.34 24.50
CA LEU A 816 4.62 -18.83 23.40
C LEU A 816 3.75 -19.08 22.17
N PHE A 817 4.37 -19.21 21.01
CA PHE A 817 3.70 -19.68 19.80
C PHE A 817 4.09 -21.13 19.55
N GLN A 818 3.12 -21.95 19.13
CA GLN A 818 3.29 -23.37 18.78
C GLN A 818 2.63 -23.61 17.42
N PHE A 819 3.39 -24.17 16.49
CA PHE A 819 2.98 -24.44 15.12
C PHE A 819 3.39 -25.85 14.71
N ASP A 820 2.62 -26.48 13.82
CA ASP A 820 2.87 -27.79 13.23
C ASP A 820 2.74 -27.67 11.71
N ASP A 821 3.77 -28.08 10.96
CA ASP A 821 3.79 -28.07 9.49
C ASP A 821 2.81 -29.10 8.86
N GLY A 822 2.41 -30.12 9.62
CA GLY A 822 1.64 -31.28 9.15
C GLY A 822 2.51 -32.37 8.51
N HIS A 823 3.82 -32.17 8.47
CA HIS A 823 4.81 -33.00 7.79
C HIS A 823 5.97 -33.45 8.72
N GLY A 824 5.86 -33.20 10.03
CA GLY A 824 6.67 -33.82 11.08
C GLY A 824 7.28 -32.87 12.11
N HIS A 825 7.17 -31.55 11.94
CA HIS A 825 7.82 -30.58 12.82
C HIS A 825 6.83 -29.72 13.60
N VAL A 826 6.68 -30.05 14.88
CA VAL A 826 6.06 -29.15 15.87
C VAL A 826 7.12 -28.19 16.41
N VAL A 827 7.05 -26.92 16.00
CA VAL A 827 7.99 -25.87 16.38
C VAL A 827 7.38 -24.89 17.37
N LYS A 828 8.21 -24.36 18.28
CA LYS A 828 7.76 -23.46 19.35
C LYS A 828 8.74 -22.31 19.56
N THR A 829 8.22 -21.12 19.84
CA THR A 829 9.07 -20.03 20.34
C THR A 829 9.48 -20.29 21.79
N LEU A 830 10.54 -19.63 22.25
CA LEU A 830 10.78 -19.47 23.68
C LEU A 830 9.57 -18.81 24.36
N THR A 831 9.37 -19.13 25.63
CA THR A 831 8.34 -18.50 26.47
C THR A 831 8.71 -17.05 26.77
N GLN A 832 7.81 -16.13 26.43
CA GLN A 832 7.96 -14.70 26.66
C GLN A 832 7.03 -14.25 27.81
N PRO A 833 7.49 -13.34 28.69
CA PRO A 833 6.63 -12.71 29.68
C PRO A 833 5.70 -11.68 29.02
N GLY A 834 4.55 -11.46 29.64
CA GLY A 834 3.57 -10.45 29.25
C GLY A 834 2.29 -11.04 28.62
N PRO A 835 1.29 -10.19 28.35
CA PRO A 835 1.25 -8.78 28.74
C PRO A 835 1.05 -8.61 30.24
N ILE A 836 1.39 -7.44 30.78
CA ILE A 836 1.13 -7.08 32.19
C ILE A 836 -0.23 -6.39 32.28
N VAL A 837 -1.21 -7.05 32.90
CA VAL A 837 -2.60 -6.60 32.91
C VAL A 837 -2.97 -6.05 34.27
N LEU A 838 -3.22 -4.75 34.34
CA LEU A 838 -3.56 -4.02 35.55
C LEU A 838 -5.07 -4.09 35.85
N GLN A 839 -5.43 -3.94 37.13
CA GLN A 839 -6.84 -3.67 37.49
C GLN A 839 -7.25 -2.24 37.09
N HIS A 840 -8.55 -2.06 36.86
CA HIS A 840 -9.20 -0.77 36.68
C HIS A 840 -9.22 0.07 37.98
#